data_AF-A0A443N904-F1
#
_entry.id   AF-A0A443N904-F1
#
_cell.length_a   1.000
_cell.length_b   1.000
_cell.length_c   1.000
_cell.angle_alpha   90.00
_cell.angle_beta   90.00
_cell.angle_gamma   90.00
#
_symmetry.space_group_name_H-M   'P 1'
#
loop_
_entity.id
_entity.type
_entity.pdbx_description
1 polymer ?
#
loop_
_entity_poly.entity_id
_entity_poly.type
_entity_poly.pdbx_seq_one_letter_code
_entity_poly.pdbx_strand_id
1 'polypeptide(L)'
;MSGPVVLADDAEGAQSGTARQSHDNGCFIDKVHSIPLANGQIDRSSFETGRFRVGLLSLPDAESYSGTLLGNMPEGTGRYVWSDGCIYDGEWRRGMRHGNGKISWPSGAVYEGEFSGGYIHGTGTYVGADNLTYKGRWRLNLKHGLGCQTYANGDVFEGSWIQGVIEGPGKYLWANGNMYIGNMKGGKMSGKGTLTWTNEDTFEGSWLDGMMHGFGVYTWEDGGYYVGTWTRGLKDGKGAFYPKSGRLPAVRELYLNALRKRGLLPDLREQNRVSRIRHASSVDMGSVKVRETHRSSHGSSDKLPKGNLLNLEQPRNRNVSLERRWSLEVAIEKVLGNDSALTSGESLFEGDQKEAETNAPILEREYMQGVLISELVMNNSFSSSSRRARKRHKKLAKDIKRPGETIIKGHRSYDLMLSLQLGIRYTVGKITPIQRREVRTSDFGPRASFWMNFPKEGSQLTPPHHSEDFKWKDYCPMVFRNLRELFKIDAADYMMSICGNDALRELSSPGKSGSVFFLSQDDRFMIKTLRKSEVKVLLRMLPKYHHHVRTYENTLITKFFGLHRIKPSSGQKFRFVVMGNMFCTELRIHRRFDLKGSSLGRSADNVEIDENTILKDLDLNYCFYLEPSWREALLEQIEIDSRFLESQHIMDYSLLLGVHYRAPHHLRPLASNRQNRLTDGLAIVAEDAEEEEISNYPQGLVLIPRGTDENSVVVGPHIRGSRLRASAAGDEEVDLLLPGTARLQIQLGVNMPARAEHIPSKEKTQLFHEVYDVVLYLGIIDILQEYNMSKKVEHAVKSIQFDSLSISAVDPMFYSQRFLEFIQKVFPTNP
;
A
#
# COMPACT_ATOMS: atom_id res chain seq x y z
N MET A 1 -12.49 -23.44 -47.11
CA MET A 1 -12.11 -24.66 -47.84
C MET A 1 -10.60 -24.75 -47.88
N SER A 2 -10.11 -25.96 -47.69
CA SER A 2 -8.75 -26.45 -47.46
C SER A 2 -7.74 -26.22 -48.59
N GLY A 3 -6.46 -26.05 -48.25
CA GLY A 3 -5.33 -26.44 -49.13
C GLY A 3 -4.10 -25.51 -49.19
N PRO A 4 -2.90 -25.91 -48.67
CA PRO A 4 -1.65 -25.13 -48.63
C PRO A 4 -0.49 -25.71 -49.50
N VAL A 5 0.45 -24.89 -49.99
CA VAL A 5 1.83 -25.26 -50.49
C VAL A 5 2.67 -23.95 -50.53
N VAL A 6 3.74 -23.67 -49.76
CA VAL A 6 5.15 -24.16 -49.63
C VAL A 6 6.15 -23.69 -50.72
N LEU A 7 6.98 -22.69 -50.31
CA LEU A 7 8.44 -22.40 -50.47
C LEU A 7 9.18 -22.42 -51.83
N ALA A 8 9.95 -21.33 -52.10
CA ALA A 8 11.40 -21.34 -52.42
C ALA A 8 12.02 -19.91 -52.50
N ASP A 9 13.25 -19.76 -51.97
CA ASP A 9 14.21 -18.63 -52.02
C ASP A 9 14.74 -18.36 -53.46
N ASP A 10 15.46 -17.29 -53.88
CA ASP A 10 16.57 -16.52 -53.27
C ASP A 10 16.96 -15.27 -54.13
N ALA A 11 17.69 -14.33 -53.51
CA ALA A 11 18.70 -13.36 -54.02
C ALA A 11 18.37 -11.95 -54.64
N GLU A 12 18.72 -10.93 -53.83
CA GLU A 12 19.43 -9.63 -54.05
C GLU A 12 18.94 -8.51 -55.00
N GLY A 13 18.80 -7.27 -54.45
CA GLY A 13 18.98 -6.01 -55.20
C GLY A 13 18.16 -4.78 -54.80
N ALA A 14 18.51 -4.13 -53.68
CA ALA A 14 18.30 -2.72 -53.26
C ALA A 14 17.27 -1.76 -53.97
N GLN A 15 16.33 -1.18 -53.20
CA GLN A 15 16.18 0.26 -52.87
C GLN A 15 14.71 0.71 -52.60
N SER A 16 14.55 1.38 -51.45
CA SER A 16 13.52 2.39 -51.11
C SER A 16 12.05 1.97 -50.91
N GLY A 17 11.42 2.51 -49.86
CA GLY A 17 9.96 2.55 -49.71
C GLY A 17 9.42 1.89 -48.45
N THR A 18 9.27 2.68 -47.39
CA THR A 18 8.56 2.33 -46.16
C THR A 18 7.06 2.12 -46.40
N ALA A 19 6.54 0.92 -46.11
CA ALA A 19 5.12 0.68 -45.88
C ALA A 19 4.92 -0.48 -44.88
N ARG A 20 4.41 -0.18 -43.68
CA ARG A 20 3.77 -1.15 -42.78
C ARG A 20 2.29 -0.77 -42.72
N GLN A 21 1.45 -1.63 -43.29
CA GLN A 21 0.00 -1.62 -43.11
C GLN A 21 -0.34 -2.16 -41.72
N SER A 22 -1.03 -1.36 -40.92
CA SER A 22 -1.82 -1.80 -39.77
C SER A 22 -3.26 -2.04 -40.22
N HIS A 23 -3.81 -3.17 -39.82
CA HIS A 23 -5.24 -3.47 -39.88
C HIS A 23 -6.01 -2.46 -39.01
N ASP A 24 -6.87 -1.66 -39.62
CA ASP A 24 -7.88 -0.86 -38.93
C ASP A 24 -9.27 -1.37 -39.32
N ASN A 25 -10.04 -1.76 -38.29
CA ASN A 25 -11.46 -2.01 -38.36
C ASN A 25 -12.18 -0.68 -38.54
N GLY A 26 -12.91 -0.56 -39.64
CA GLY A 26 -13.73 0.60 -39.96
C GLY A 26 -15.09 0.59 -39.28
N CYS A 27 -15.63 1.80 -39.08
CA CYS A 27 -17.05 2.12 -39.30
C CYS A 27 -17.23 3.65 -39.30
N PHE A 28 -17.21 4.21 -40.51
CA PHE A 28 -17.80 5.46 -41.03
C PHE A 28 -17.36 6.87 -40.54
N ILE A 29 -16.71 7.56 -41.50
CA ILE A 29 -16.64 9.02 -41.65
C ILE A 29 -17.57 9.39 -42.81
N ASP A 30 -18.49 10.33 -42.60
CA ASP A 30 -19.29 10.92 -43.69
C ASP A 30 -18.43 11.82 -44.58
N LYS A 31 -18.31 11.41 -45.84
CA LYS A 31 -17.76 12.22 -46.94
C LYS A 31 -18.88 13.05 -47.56
N VAL A 32 -18.63 14.35 -47.61
CA VAL A 32 -19.31 15.31 -48.48
C VAL A 32 -19.05 14.92 -49.94
N HIS A 33 -20.10 14.53 -50.68
CA HIS A 33 -20.05 14.39 -52.13
C HIS A 33 -20.70 15.61 -52.80
N SER A 34 -19.85 16.37 -53.48
CA SER A 34 -20.15 17.35 -54.51
C SER A 34 -20.67 16.68 -55.80
N ILE A 35 -21.81 17.15 -56.33
CA ILE A 35 -22.32 16.78 -57.67
C ILE A 35 -21.92 17.89 -58.67
N PRO A 36 -21.44 17.57 -59.89
CA PRO A 36 -20.96 18.55 -60.87
C PRO A 36 -22.09 19.18 -61.70
N LEU A 37 -22.00 20.48 -61.97
CA LEU A 37 -22.87 21.22 -62.89
C LEU A 37 -22.30 21.21 -64.32
N ALA A 38 -23.12 20.82 -65.30
CA ALA A 38 -22.86 21.01 -66.72
C ALA A 38 -23.49 22.33 -67.21
N ASN A 39 -22.75 23.05 -68.05
CA ASN A 39 -23.06 24.37 -68.60
C ASN A 39 -24.35 24.41 -69.44
N GLY A 40 -25.13 25.48 -69.27
CA GLY A 40 -26.21 25.85 -70.18
C GLY A 40 -26.87 27.18 -69.81
N GLN A 41 -26.36 28.26 -70.42
CA GLN A 41 -26.99 29.56 -70.67
C GLN A 41 -27.55 30.39 -69.49
N ILE A 42 -26.89 31.52 -69.29
CA ILE A 42 -27.30 32.68 -68.51
C ILE A 42 -28.58 33.24 -69.13
N ASP A 43 -29.66 33.26 -68.35
CA ASP A 43 -30.71 34.26 -68.53
C ASP A 43 -30.85 35.08 -67.24
N ARG A 44 -30.59 36.37 -67.35
CA ARG A 44 -30.67 37.33 -66.25
C ARG A 44 -32.13 37.64 -65.98
N SER A 45 -32.72 37.03 -64.96
CA SER A 45 -33.87 37.63 -64.28
C SER A 45 -33.98 37.17 -62.81
N SER A 46 -34.17 38.15 -61.93
CA SER A 46 -34.47 38.06 -60.49
C SER A 46 -33.38 37.53 -59.53
N PHE A 47 -32.73 38.45 -58.82
CA PHE A 47 -32.30 38.21 -57.44
C PHE A 47 -33.55 37.92 -56.60
N GLU A 48 -33.96 36.65 -56.48
CA GLU A 48 -34.82 36.25 -55.38
C GLU A 48 -33.97 36.26 -54.10
N THR A 49 -34.11 37.33 -53.33
CA THR A 49 -33.90 37.34 -51.88
C THR A 49 -34.29 35.97 -51.31
N GLY A 50 -33.37 35.27 -50.63
CA GLY A 50 -33.63 33.97 -50.02
C GLY A 50 -34.87 34.04 -49.13
N ARG A 51 -36.03 33.68 -49.71
CA ARG A 51 -37.30 33.73 -49.02
C ARG A 51 -37.30 32.59 -48.03
N PHE A 52 -37.51 32.91 -46.76
CA PHE A 52 -37.91 31.90 -45.77
C PHE A 52 -39.18 31.23 -46.29
N ARG A 53 -39.12 29.93 -46.55
CA ARG A 53 -40.28 29.13 -46.92
C ARG A 53 -40.58 28.18 -45.76
N VAL A 54 -41.84 28.07 -45.37
CA VAL A 54 -42.30 26.97 -44.52
C VAL A 54 -42.67 25.84 -45.47
N GLY A 55 -42.02 24.69 -45.36
CA GLY A 55 -42.20 23.60 -46.31
C GLY A 55 -41.88 22.23 -45.71
N LEU A 56 -42.49 21.20 -46.31
CA LEU A 56 -42.14 19.80 -46.09
C LEU A 56 -41.08 19.41 -47.14
N LEU A 57 -39.90 19.02 -46.68
CA LEU A 57 -38.84 18.45 -47.51
C LEU A 57 -38.86 16.93 -47.29
N SER A 58 -39.36 16.18 -48.28
CA SER A 58 -39.22 14.73 -48.32
C SER A 58 -37.89 14.39 -49.00
N LEU A 59 -36.97 13.79 -48.25
CA LEU A 59 -35.67 13.36 -48.75
C LEU A 59 -35.75 11.87 -49.18
N PRO A 60 -34.80 11.38 -50.00
CA PRO A 60 -34.68 9.95 -50.28
C PRO A 60 -34.56 9.15 -48.98
N ASP A 61 -35.00 7.89 -48.97
CA ASP A 61 -34.90 6.96 -47.82
C ASP A 61 -35.82 7.24 -46.61
N ALA A 62 -37.04 7.74 -46.86
CA ALA A 62 -38.08 7.98 -45.84
C ALA A 62 -37.73 9.04 -44.78
N GLU A 63 -36.68 9.83 -45.00
CA GLU A 63 -36.36 10.98 -44.17
C GLU A 63 -37.26 12.17 -44.51
N SER A 64 -37.72 12.88 -43.48
CA SER A 64 -38.59 14.04 -43.68
C SER A 64 -38.20 15.20 -42.76
N TYR A 65 -38.16 16.39 -43.34
CA TYR A 65 -38.01 17.63 -42.60
C TYR A 65 -39.27 18.48 -42.80
N SER A 66 -39.76 19.07 -41.71
CA SER A 66 -40.87 20.03 -41.73
C SER A 66 -40.48 21.26 -40.92
N GLY A 67 -40.41 22.43 -41.55
CA GLY A 67 -39.98 23.64 -40.86
C GLY A 67 -39.63 24.79 -41.78
N THR A 68 -38.98 25.80 -41.21
CA THR A 68 -38.45 26.93 -41.97
C THR A 68 -37.20 26.52 -42.75
N LEU A 69 -37.15 26.90 -44.01
CA LEU A 69 -36.02 26.68 -44.90
C LEU A 69 -35.51 28.03 -45.40
N LEU A 70 -34.18 28.17 -45.42
CA LEU A 70 -33.49 29.21 -46.18
C LEU A 70 -32.95 28.56 -47.47
N GLY A 71 -33.67 28.70 -48.58
CA GLY A 71 -33.42 27.89 -49.78
C GLY A 71 -33.84 26.43 -49.56
N ASN A 72 -32.90 25.50 -49.68
CA ASN A 72 -33.10 24.07 -49.39
C ASN A 72 -32.45 23.64 -48.03
N MET A 73 -32.02 24.60 -47.21
CA MET A 73 -31.29 24.34 -45.97
C MET A 73 -32.17 24.63 -44.74
N PRO A 74 -32.24 23.71 -43.75
CA PRO A 74 -32.91 23.95 -42.47
C PRO A 74 -32.39 25.21 -41.75
N GLU A 75 -33.29 26.12 -41.40
CA GLU A 75 -33.00 27.39 -40.70
C GLU A 75 -34.20 27.78 -39.81
N GLY A 76 -33.98 28.33 -38.62
CA GLY A 76 -35.08 28.64 -37.69
C GLY A 76 -35.65 27.38 -37.07
N THR A 77 -36.97 27.26 -36.87
CA THR A 77 -37.57 26.09 -36.20
C THR A 77 -37.99 25.00 -37.18
N GLY A 78 -37.75 23.74 -36.84
CA GLY A 78 -38.26 22.62 -37.63
C GLY A 78 -38.03 21.24 -37.01
N ARG A 79 -38.80 20.28 -37.51
CA ARG A 79 -38.79 18.89 -37.11
C ARG A 79 -38.20 18.01 -38.21
N TYR A 80 -37.16 17.25 -37.89
CA TYR A 80 -36.53 16.26 -38.76
C TYR A 80 -36.79 14.86 -38.22
N VAL A 81 -37.18 13.95 -39.11
CA VAL A 81 -37.34 12.51 -38.85
C VAL A 81 -36.33 11.79 -39.74
N TRP A 82 -35.36 11.14 -39.10
CA TRP A 82 -34.35 10.32 -39.78
C TRP A 82 -34.89 8.94 -40.13
N SER A 83 -34.22 8.27 -41.07
CA SER A 83 -34.55 6.94 -41.56
C SER A 83 -34.47 5.86 -40.47
N ASP A 84 -33.65 6.08 -39.45
CA ASP A 84 -33.52 5.23 -38.27
C ASP A 84 -34.66 5.40 -37.25
N GLY A 85 -35.60 6.34 -37.48
CA GLY A 85 -36.71 6.66 -36.57
C GLY A 85 -36.35 7.68 -35.48
N CYS A 86 -35.13 8.24 -35.49
CA CYS A 86 -34.76 9.35 -34.63
C CYS A 86 -35.54 10.61 -35.04
N ILE A 87 -35.94 11.42 -34.06
CA ILE A 87 -36.73 12.63 -34.29
C ILE A 87 -36.05 13.79 -33.58
N TYR A 88 -35.76 14.88 -34.29
CA TYR A 88 -35.34 16.14 -33.69
C TYR A 88 -36.37 17.22 -33.98
N ASP A 89 -36.79 17.93 -32.96
CA ASP A 89 -37.69 19.07 -33.04
C ASP A 89 -37.02 20.25 -32.34
N GLY A 90 -36.64 21.29 -33.08
CA GLY A 90 -35.90 22.40 -32.50
C GLY A 90 -35.41 23.43 -33.50
N GLU A 91 -34.48 24.26 -33.04
CA GLU A 91 -33.87 25.30 -33.85
C GLU A 91 -32.73 24.77 -34.75
N TRP A 92 -32.62 25.38 -35.92
CA TRP A 92 -31.66 25.06 -36.97
C TRP A 92 -30.93 26.33 -37.38
N ARG A 93 -29.63 26.22 -37.60
CA ARG A 93 -28.80 27.28 -38.16
C ARG A 93 -27.84 26.68 -39.16
N ARG A 94 -27.92 27.12 -40.41
CA ARG A 94 -27.11 26.65 -41.54
C ARG A 94 -27.13 25.12 -41.66
N GLY A 95 -28.31 24.52 -41.54
CA GLY A 95 -28.50 23.07 -41.64
C GLY A 95 -28.03 22.26 -40.43
N MET A 96 -27.53 22.91 -39.37
CA MET A 96 -27.13 22.23 -38.14
C MET A 96 -28.12 22.50 -37.01
N ARG A 97 -28.34 21.50 -36.15
CA ARG A 97 -29.08 21.67 -34.89
C ARG A 97 -28.42 22.76 -34.05
N HIS A 98 -29.22 23.71 -33.60
CA HIS A 98 -28.77 24.88 -32.84
C HIS A 98 -29.84 25.29 -31.83
N GLY A 99 -29.55 26.28 -30.97
CA GLY A 99 -30.54 26.85 -30.05
C GLY A 99 -31.16 25.80 -29.14
N ASN A 100 -32.46 25.90 -28.84
CA ASN A 100 -33.15 24.87 -28.07
C ASN A 100 -33.77 23.81 -28.98
N GLY A 101 -33.73 22.55 -28.54
CA GLY A 101 -34.40 21.48 -29.24
C GLY A 101 -34.61 20.24 -28.38
N LYS A 102 -35.36 19.30 -28.95
CA LYS A 102 -35.67 18.01 -28.37
C LYS A 102 -35.33 16.93 -29.39
N ILE A 103 -34.45 16.01 -29.03
CA ILE A 103 -34.16 14.81 -29.80
C ILE A 103 -34.72 13.58 -29.08
N SER A 104 -35.41 12.73 -29.81
CA SER A 104 -35.98 11.47 -29.34
C SER A 104 -35.42 10.34 -30.19
N TRP A 105 -34.84 9.34 -29.53
CA TRP A 105 -34.24 8.18 -30.19
C TRP A 105 -35.24 7.00 -30.21
N PRO A 106 -35.11 6.07 -31.18
CA PRO A 106 -35.97 4.87 -31.26
C PRO A 106 -35.94 4.00 -30.00
N SER A 107 -34.84 4.06 -29.23
CA SER A 107 -34.68 3.37 -27.95
C SER A 107 -35.62 3.88 -26.85
N GLY A 108 -36.34 4.99 -27.07
CA GLY A 108 -37.13 5.68 -26.04
C GLY A 108 -36.33 6.70 -25.24
N ALA A 109 -35.02 6.83 -25.49
CA ALA A 109 -34.23 7.90 -24.91
C ALA A 109 -34.66 9.26 -25.48
N VAL A 110 -34.59 10.30 -24.67
CA VAL A 110 -34.98 11.68 -25.03
C VAL A 110 -33.97 12.66 -24.43
N TYR A 111 -33.54 13.64 -25.23
CA TYR A 111 -32.81 14.80 -24.74
C TYR A 111 -33.56 16.07 -25.11
N GLU A 112 -33.69 16.98 -24.15
CA GLU A 112 -34.28 18.31 -24.34
C GLU A 112 -33.35 19.37 -23.73
N GLY A 113 -32.90 20.32 -24.56
CA GLY A 113 -31.96 21.35 -24.15
C GLY A 113 -31.28 22.06 -25.30
N GLU A 114 -30.13 22.67 -25.00
CA GLU A 114 -29.39 23.50 -25.93
C GLU A 114 -28.52 22.67 -26.92
N PHE A 115 -28.41 23.18 -28.14
CA PHE A 115 -27.59 22.64 -29.21
C PHE A 115 -26.68 23.71 -29.80
N SER A 116 -25.45 23.33 -30.16
CA SER A 116 -24.51 24.21 -30.84
C SER A 116 -23.67 23.43 -31.85
N GLY A 117 -23.66 23.89 -33.10
CA GLY A 117 -22.90 23.26 -34.19
C GLY A 117 -23.28 21.80 -34.42
N GLY A 118 -24.55 21.43 -34.22
CA GLY A 118 -25.01 20.05 -34.35
C GLY A 118 -24.78 19.17 -33.12
N TYR A 119 -24.12 19.66 -32.06
CA TYR A 119 -23.85 18.90 -30.83
C TYR A 119 -24.77 19.35 -29.69
N ILE A 120 -25.09 18.43 -28.77
CA ILE A 120 -25.67 18.73 -27.47
C ILE A 120 -24.68 19.62 -26.69
N HIS A 121 -25.15 20.79 -26.24
CA HIS A 121 -24.35 21.83 -25.61
C HIS A 121 -25.15 22.54 -24.51
N GLY A 122 -24.53 23.47 -23.78
CA GLY A 122 -25.27 24.36 -22.87
C GLY A 122 -25.91 23.61 -21.72
N THR A 123 -27.19 23.84 -21.45
CA THR A 123 -27.97 23.14 -20.43
C THR A 123 -29.03 22.24 -21.05
N GLY A 124 -29.29 21.08 -20.43
CA GLY A 124 -30.32 20.17 -20.93
C GLY A 124 -30.58 18.97 -20.03
N THR A 125 -31.68 18.30 -20.31
CA THR A 125 -32.15 17.10 -19.62
C THR A 125 -32.15 15.92 -20.58
N TYR A 126 -31.44 14.86 -20.22
CA TYR A 126 -31.43 13.57 -20.88
C TYR A 126 -32.19 12.56 -20.03
N VAL A 127 -33.12 11.83 -20.64
CA VAL A 127 -33.83 10.69 -20.05
C VAL A 127 -33.51 9.49 -20.92
N GLY A 128 -32.80 8.50 -20.37
CA GLY A 128 -32.47 7.25 -21.06
C GLY A 128 -33.63 6.24 -21.02
N ALA A 129 -33.51 5.18 -21.82
CA ALA A 129 -34.50 4.10 -21.86
C ALA A 129 -34.68 3.39 -20.50
N ASP A 130 -33.61 3.32 -19.69
CA ASP A 130 -33.60 2.66 -18.38
C ASP A 130 -34.04 3.59 -17.22
N ASN A 131 -34.81 4.65 -17.50
CA ASN A 131 -35.15 5.73 -16.56
C ASN A 131 -33.95 6.51 -15.98
N LEU A 132 -32.73 6.26 -16.45
CA LEU A 132 -31.56 7.07 -16.11
C LEU A 132 -31.80 8.51 -16.56
N THR A 133 -31.81 9.44 -15.62
CA THR A 133 -32.06 10.86 -15.91
C THR A 133 -30.84 11.68 -15.58
N TYR A 134 -30.38 12.51 -16.52
CA TYR A 134 -29.32 13.50 -16.28
C TYR A 134 -29.84 14.89 -16.61
N LYS A 135 -29.75 15.80 -15.65
CA LYS A 135 -30.06 17.22 -15.83
C LYS A 135 -28.84 18.06 -15.48
N GLY A 136 -28.28 18.76 -16.46
CA GLY A 136 -27.05 19.51 -16.21
C GLY A 136 -26.51 20.21 -17.43
N ARG A 137 -25.23 20.59 -17.31
CA ARG A 137 -24.48 21.21 -18.40
C ARG A 137 -23.88 20.15 -19.34
N TRP A 138 -23.75 20.54 -20.59
CA TRP A 138 -23.27 19.70 -21.68
C TRP A 138 -22.24 20.45 -22.51
N ARG A 139 -21.26 19.70 -23.05
CA ARG A 139 -20.27 20.21 -23.99
C ARG A 139 -19.92 19.11 -24.96
N LEU A 140 -20.20 19.32 -26.25
CA LEU A 140 -19.85 18.41 -27.33
C LEU A 140 -20.37 16.98 -27.08
N ASN A 141 -21.68 16.86 -26.80
CA ASN A 141 -22.35 15.60 -26.43
C ASN A 141 -21.94 14.96 -25.10
N LEU A 142 -20.98 15.54 -24.36
CA LEU A 142 -20.52 15.01 -23.07
C LEU A 142 -21.08 15.83 -21.91
N LYS A 143 -21.41 15.15 -20.81
CA LYS A 143 -21.77 15.76 -19.53
C LYS A 143 -20.60 16.62 -19.03
N HIS A 144 -20.86 17.86 -18.65
CA HIS A 144 -19.81 18.80 -18.27
C HIS A 144 -20.32 19.82 -17.27
N GLY A 145 -19.46 20.39 -16.41
CA GLY A 145 -19.88 21.36 -15.40
C GLY A 145 -20.81 20.74 -14.34
N LEU A 146 -21.74 21.51 -13.80
CA LEU A 146 -22.66 21.02 -12.77
C LEU A 146 -23.82 20.23 -13.39
N GLY A 147 -24.16 19.10 -12.77
CA GLY A 147 -25.31 18.28 -13.17
C GLY A 147 -25.77 17.33 -12.08
N CYS A 148 -27.04 16.93 -12.20
CA CYS A 148 -27.71 15.95 -11.36
C CYS A 148 -28.03 14.70 -12.21
N GLN A 149 -27.60 13.53 -11.74
CA GLN A 149 -27.91 12.24 -12.35
C GLN A 149 -28.71 11.38 -11.37
N THR A 150 -29.87 10.93 -11.80
CA THR A 150 -30.65 9.86 -11.14
C THR A 150 -30.40 8.56 -11.90
N TYR A 151 -29.94 7.55 -11.19
CA TYR A 151 -29.65 6.23 -11.73
C TYR A 151 -30.89 5.33 -11.65
N ALA A 152 -30.94 4.28 -12.47
CA ALA A 152 -32.07 3.34 -12.51
C ALA A 152 -32.32 2.64 -11.16
N ASN A 153 -31.29 2.48 -10.33
CA ASN A 153 -31.38 1.88 -8.99
C ASN A 153 -31.91 2.86 -7.91
N GLY A 154 -32.21 4.11 -8.27
CA GLY A 154 -32.65 5.15 -7.33
C GLY A 154 -31.52 5.96 -6.69
N ASP A 155 -30.26 5.66 -6.98
CA ASP A 155 -29.15 6.51 -6.55
C ASP A 155 -29.22 7.87 -7.24
N VAL A 156 -28.74 8.91 -6.54
CA VAL A 156 -28.70 10.28 -7.06
C VAL A 156 -27.32 10.87 -6.84
N PHE A 157 -26.71 11.36 -7.91
CA PHE A 157 -25.47 12.13 -7.85
C PHE A 157 -25.69 13.57 -8.31
N GLU A 158 -25.32 14.55 -7.48
CA GLU A 158 -25.35 15.98 -7.78
C GLU A 158 -23.94 16.55 -7.66
N GLY A 159 -23.34 17.02 -8.76
CA GLY A 159 -21.98 17.54 -8.66
C GLY A 159 -21.35 17.93 -9.98
N SER A 160 -20.03 18.03 -9.96
CA SER A 160 -19.21 18.45 -11.09
C SER A 160 -18.85 17.29 -12.03
N TRP A 161 -18.88 17.58 -13.32
CA TRP A 161 -18.60 16.68 -14.43
C TRP A 161 -17.56 17.28 -15.37
N ILE A 162 -16.62 16.47 -15.83
CA ILE A 162 -15.60 16.84 -16.82
C ILE A 162 -15.56 15.73 -17.88
N GLN A 163 -15.92 16.06 -19.13
CA GLN A 163 -15.88 15.14 -20.27
C GLN A 163 -16.60 13.80 -20.02
N GLY A 164 -17.79 13.85 -19.41
CA GLY A 164 -18.57 12.65 -19.09
C GLY A 164 -18.21 11.97 -17.78
N VAL A 165 -17.11 12.37 -17.11
CA VAL A 165 -16.63 11.77 -15.86
C VAL A 165 -16.96 12.64 -14.67
N ILE A 166 -17.37 12.01 -13.56
CA ILE A 166 -17.60 12.70 -12.28
C ILE A 166 -16.25 13.12 -11.69
N GLU A 167 -16.06 14.43 -11.53
CA GLU A 167 -14.80 15.00 -11.04
C GLU A 167 -15.01 16.35 -10.33
N GLY A 168 -14.41 16.49 -9.14
CA GLY A 168 -14.56 17.67 -8.29
C GLY A 168 -15.61 17.48 -7.19
N PRO A 169 -16.16 18.57 -6.62
CA PRO A 169 -17.13 18.47 -5.53
C PRO A 169 -18.45 17.87 -6.00
N GLY A 170 -19.06 17.06 -5.14
CA GLY A 170 -20.37 16.46 -5.38
C GLY A 170 -21.01 15.86 -4.14
N LYS A 171 -22.29 15.56 -4.28
CA LYS A 171 -23.15 14.89 -3.32
C LYS A 171 -23.67 13.60 -3.96
N TYR A 172 -23.46 12.47 -3.29
CA TYR A 172 -23.98 11.18 -3.69
C TYR A 172 -24.98 10.71 -2.64
N LEU A 173 -26.20 10.39 -3.05
CA LEU A 173 -27.26 9.82 -2.23
C LEU A 173 -27.54 8.41 -2.75
N TRP A 174 -27.33 7.41 -1.92
CA TRP A 174 -27.66 6.03 -2.28
C TRP A 174 -29.14 5.77 -2.02
N ALA A 175 -29.74 4.87 -2.80
CA ALA A 175 -31.13 4.45 -2.62
C ALA A 175 -31.41 3.87 -1.22
N ASN A 176 -30.39 3.32 -0.56
CA ASN A 176 -30.51 2.83 0.82
C ASN A 176 -30.58 3.94 1.88
N GLY A 177 -30.34 5.20 1.52
CA GLY A 177 -30.37 6.36 2.43
C GLY A 177 -29.00 6.86 2.91
N ASN A 178 -27.90 6.17 2.58
CA ASN A 178 -26.55 6.68 2.85
C ASN A 178 -26.30 7.96 2.04
N MET A 179 -25.47 8.87 2.55
CA MET A 179 -25.19 10.13 1.87
C MET A 179 -23.72 10.53 2.01
N TYR A 180 -23.07 10.81 0.86
CA TYR A 180 -21.72 11.34 0.78
C TYR A 180 -21.74 12.78 0.28
N ILE A 181 -20.96 13.65 0.92
CA ILE A 181 -20.72 15.04 0.49
C ILE A 181 -19.22 15.29 0.51
N GLY A 182 -18.61 15.50 -0.65
CA GLY A 182 -17.18 15.71 -0.75
C GLY A 182 -16.64 15.76 -2.16
N ASN A 183 -15.32 15.62 -2.27
CA ASN A 183 -14.63 15.57 -3.54
C ASN A 183 -14.73 14.17 -4.18
N MET A 184 -14.83 14.15 -5.51
CA MET A 184 -14.91 12.97 -6.35
C MET A 184 -13.80 13.03 -7.40
N LYS A 185 -13.26 11.87 -7.76
CA LYS A 185 -12.28 11.72 -8.85
C LYS A 185 -12.53 10.41 -9.57
N GLY A 186 -12.74 10.45 -10.89
CA GLY A 186 -13.00 9.25 -11.68
C GLY A 186 -14.21 8.45 -11.19
N GLY A 187 -15.26 9.14 -10.71
CA GLY A 187 -16.45 8.49 -10.14
C GLY A 187 -16.30 7.91 -8.74
N LYS A 188 -15.12 8.00 -8.10
CA LYS A 188 -14.87 7.50 -6.75
C LYS A 188 -14.70 8.64 -5.75
N MET A 189 -15.05 8.40 -4.48
CA MET A 189 -14.82 9.34 -3.37
C MET A 189 -13.31 9.56 -3.20
N SER A 190 -12.87 10.81 -3.16
CA SER A 190 -11.44 11.15 -3.11
C SER A 190 -11.24 12.52 -2.50
N GLY A 191 -10.11 12.78 -1.82
CA GLY A 191 -9.84 14.10 -1.24
C GLY A 191 -10.49 14.26 0.14
N LYS A 192 -11.32 15.29 0.35
CA LYS A 192 -12.01 15.54 1.62
C LYS A 192 -13.51 15.35 1.45
N GLY A 193 -14.15 14.71 2.41
CA GLY A 193 -15.60 14.51 2.39
C GLY A 193 -16.15 13.93 3.69
N THR A 194 -17.47 13.96 3.79
CA THR A 194 -18.24 13.35 4.88
C THR A 194 -19.17 12.29 4.30
N LEU A 195 -19.15 11.10 4.89
CA LEU A 195 -20.13 10.04 4.66
C LEU A 195 -21.01 9.93 5.91
N THR A 196 -22.32 9.98 5.71
CA THR A 196 -23.34 9.75 6.72
C THR A 196 -24.08 8.46 6.35
N TRP A 197 -24.12 7.52 7.29
CA TRP A 197 -24.84 6.27 7.13
C TRP A 197 -26.28 6.39 7.67
N THR A 198 -27.14 5.45 7.30
CA THR A 198 -28.54 5.41 7.74
C THR A 198 -28.71 5.19 9.25
N ASN A 199 -27.73 4.59 9.91
CA ASN A 199 -27.67 4.42 11.36
C ASN A 199 -27.11 5.66 12.08
N GLU A 200 -27.09 6.82 11.41
CA GLU A 200 -26.57 8.09 11.92
C GLU A 200 -25.06 8.14 12.23
N ASP A 201 -24.33 7.04 12.02
CA ASP A 201 -22.88 7.07 12.05
C ASP A 201 -22.37 8.06 11.00
N THR A 202 -21.23 8.70 11.30
CA THR A 202 -20.60 9.62 10.36
C THR A 202 -19.09 9.47 10.33
N PHE A 203 -18.53 9.59 9.12
CA PHE A 203 -17.10 9.73 8.94
C PHE A 203 -16.81 11.03 8.20
N GLU A 204 -16.05 11.91 8.85
CA GLU A 204 -15.59 13.17 8.31
C GLU A 204 -14.07 13.12 8.16
N GLY A 205 -13.53 13.23 6.94
CA GLY A 205 -12.09 13.09 6.77
C GLY A 205 -11.60 13.03 5.35
N SER A 206 -10.42 12.43 5.19
CA SER A 206 -9.81 12.18 3.89
C SER A 206 -10.27 10.85 3.27
N TRP A 207 -10.30 10.85 1.94
CA TRP A 207 -10.76 9.75 1.10
C TRP A 207 -9.77 9.49 -0.03
N LEU A 208 -9.59 8.23 -0.40
CA LEU A 208 -8.79 7.81 -1.55
C LEU A 208 -9.47 6.58 -2.18
N ASP A 209 -9.78 6.67 -3.48
CA ASP A 209 -10.37 5.59 -4.28
C ASP A 209 -11.61 4.94 -3.65
N GLY A 210 -12.48 5.74 -3.03
CA GLY A 210 -13.71 5.27 -2.37
C GLY A 210 -13.53 4.84 -0.91
N MET A 211 -12.31 4.85 -0.37
CA MET A 211 -12.02 4.38 0.99
C MET A 211 -11.57 5.51 1.92
N MET A 212 -11.90 5.39 3.20
CA MET A 212 -11.37 6.27 4.25
C MET A 212 -9.83 6.20 4.26
N HIS A 213 -9.15 7.33 4.16
CA HIS A 213 -7.69 7.37 4.05
C HIS A 213 -7.14 8.65 4.68
N GLY A 214 -5.93 8.65 5.23
CA GLY A 214 -5.36 9.81 5.91
C GLY A 214 -6.07 10.14 7.23
N PHE A 215 -6.13 11.42 7.59
CA PHE A 215 -6.75 11.86 8.85
C PHE A 215 -8.28 11.98 8.74
N GLY A 216 -8.99 11.67 9.82
CA GLY A 216 -10.46 11.75 9.88
C GLY A 216 -11.04 11.70 11.30
N VAL A 217 -12.35 11.69 11.38
CA VAL A 217 -13.14 11.52 12.60
C VAL A 217 -14.30 10.58 12.28
N TYR A 218 -14.42 9.51 13.05
CA TYR A 218 -15.57 8.62 13.02
C TYR A 218 -16.43 8.89 14.26
N THR A 219 -17.72 9.17 14.07
CA THR A 219 -18.69 9.37 15.14
C THR A 219 -19.71 8.25 15.08
N TRP A 220 -19.96 7.61 16.22
CA TRP A 220 -21.00 6.61 16.38
C TRP A 220 -22.34 7.26 16.77
N GLU A 221 -23.45 6.58 16.46
CA GLU A 221 -24.82 6.95 16.87
C GLU A 221 -24.92 7.26 18.37
N ASP A 222 -24.20 6.51 19.21
CA ASP A 222 -24.22 6.65 20.66
C ASP A 222 -23.55 7.94 21.18
N GLY A 223 -22.96 8.74 20.29
CA GLY A 223 -22.26 9.99 20.58
C GLY A 223 -20.77 9.83 20.88
N GLY A 224 -20.26 8.61 20.98
CA GLY A 224 -18.83 8.32 21.02
C GLY A 224 -18.16 8.74 19.71
N TYR A 225 -16.86 9.02 19.74
CA TYR A 225 -16.12 9.30 18.51
C TYR A 225 -14.63 8.95 18.60
N TYR A 226 -14.04 8.68 17.45
CA TYR A 226 -12.61 8.38 17.30
C TYR A 226 -11.98 9.35 16.31
N VAL A 227 -10.85 9.93 16.72
CA VAL A 227 -10.05 10.88 15.93
C VAL A 227 -8.68 10.28 15.71
N GLY A 228 -8.25 10.10 14.46
CA GLY A 228 -6.98 9.43 14.19
C GLY A 228 -6.54 9.45 12.74
N THR A 229 -5.85 8.39 12.32
CA THR A 229 -5.50 8.16 10.92
C THR A 229 -6.08 6.85 10.42
N TRP A 230 -6.32 6.79 9.10
CA TRP A 230 -6.91 5.67 8.38
C TRP A 230 -6.09 5.36 7.15
N THR A 231 -6.02 4.09 6.80
CA THR A 231 -5.39 3.61 5.57
C THR A 231 -6.31 2.60 4.93
N ARG A 232 -6.88 2.95 3.77
CA ARG A 232 -7.75 2.06 2.96
C ARG A 232 -8.93 1.48 3.76
N GLY A 233 -9.62 2.35 4.50
CA GLY A 233 -10.80 2.00 5.29
C GLY A 233 -10.51 1.57 6.73
N LEU A 234 -9.26 1.28 7.08
CA LEU A 234 -8.91 0.75 8.40
C LEU A 234 -8.23 1.82 9.26
N LYS A 235 -8.52 1.85 10.57
CA LYS A 235 -7.79 2.71 11.53
C LYS A 235 -6.32 2.32 11.52
N ASP A 236 -5.41 3.27 11.32
CA ASP A 236 -3.99 2.99 11.13
C ASP A 236 -3.15 4.15 11.64
N GLY A 237 -2.37 3.91 12.68
CA GLY A 237 -1.67 4.91 13.51
C GLY A 237 -2.39 5.25 14.82
N LYS A 238 -1.87 6.25 15.51
CA LYS A 238 -2.41 6.75 16.78
C LYS A 238 -3.69 7.57 16.59
N GLY A 239 -4.63 7.38 17.51
CA GLY A 239 -5.84 8.18 17.62
C GLY A 239 -6.35 8.27 19.04
N ALA A 240 -7.31 9.14 19.27
CA ALA A 240 -8.00 9.31 20.53
C ALA A 240 -9.44 8.82 20.38
N PHE A 241 -9.85 7.93 21.28
CA PHE A 241 -11.22 7.45 21.41
C PHE A 241 -11.88 8.15 22.60
N TYR A 242 -13.05 8.72 22.34
CA TYR A 242 -13.86 9.43 23.30
C TYR A 242 -15.12 8.59 23.53
N PRO A 243 -15.23 7.95 24.70
CA PRO A 243 -16.42 7.16 25.04
C PRO A 243 -17.65 8.07 25.18
N LYS A 244 -18.84 7.46 25.07
CA LYS A 244 -20.14 8.10 25.28
C LYS A 244 -20.11 8.92 26.58
N SER A 245 -20.19 10.24 26.44
CA SER A 245 -20.21 11.17 27.58
C SER A 245 -21.50 11.97 27.54
N GLY A 246 -22.30 11.88 28.60
CA GLY A 246 -23.44 12.75 28.81
C GLY A 246 -22.96 14.20 28.93
N ARG A 247 -23.19 15.00 27.88
CA ARG A 247 -22.88 16.44 27.77
C ARG A 247 -21.39 16.84 27.84
N LEU A 248 -20.80 17.09 26.66
CA LEU A 248 -19.83 18.18 26.43
C LEU A 248 -19.82 18.63 24.94
N PRO A 249 -20.93 19.19 24.40
CA PRO A 249 -21.03 19.57 22.98
C PRO A 249 -20.04 20.69 22.59
N ALA A 250 -19.86 21.70 23.44
CA ALA A 250 -19.10 22.91 23.09
C ALA A 250 -17.59 22.66 22.93
N VAL A 251 -16.97 21.89 23.84
CA VAL A 251 -15.53 21.58 23.78
C VAL A 251 -15.22 20.66 22.60
N ARG A 252 -16.09 19.68 22.32
CA ARG A 252 -16.02 18.82 21.13
C ARG A 252 -16.06 19.66 19.85
N GLU A 253 -17.05 20.54 19.72
CA GLU A 253 -17.19 21.39 18.54
C GLU A 253 -16.00 22.33 18.34
N LEU A 254 -15.48 22.93 19.41
CA LEU A 254 -14.27 23.77 19.36
C LEU A 254 -13.06 23.00 18.83
N TYR A 255 -12.88 21.76 19.29
CA TYR A 255 -11.78 20.90 18.85
C TYR A 255 -11.93 20.49 17.38
N LEU A 256 -13.11 20.02 16.97
CA LEU A 256 -13.38 19.66 15.57
C LEU A 256 -13.23 20.88 14.64
N ASN A 257 -13.70 22.06 15.08
CA ASN A 257 -13.53 23.31 14.33
C ASN A 257 -12.05 23.72 14.20
N ALA A 258 -11.22 23.46 15.21
CA ALA A 258 -9.78 23.68 15.12
C ALA A 258 -9.12 22.75 14.08
N LEU A 259 -9.58 21.50 13.96
CA LEU A 259 -9.11 20.56 12.93
C LEU A 259 -9.53 21.00 11.52
N ARG A 260 -10.78 21.50 11.35
CA ARG A 260 -11.26 22.09 10.09
C ARG A 260 -10.44 23.32 9.67
N LYS A 261 -10.16 24.24 10.60
CA LYS A 261 -9.30 25.42 10.35
C LYS A 261 -7.88 25.06 9.88
N ARG A 262 -7.41 23.86 10.20
CA ARG A 262 -6.10 23.33 9.76
C ARG A 262 -6.17 22.56 8.43
N GLY A 263 -7.34 22.42 7.82
CA GLY A 263 -7.54 21.66 6.59
C GLY A 263 -7.46 20.14 6.78
N LEU A 264 -7.52 19.64 8.03
CA LEU A 264 -7.49 18.20 8.31
C LEU A 264 -8.87 17.55 8.12
N LEU A 265 -9.93 18.30 8.34
CA LEU A 265 -11.32 17.91 8.09
C LEU A 265 -11.92 18.77 6.97
N PRO A 266 -12.97 18.31 6.28
CA PRO A 266 -13.74 19.10 5.32
C PRO A 266 -14.20 20.45 5.91
N ASP A 267 -14.21 21.50 5.09
CA ASP A 267 -14.74 22.80 5.49
C ASP A 267 -16.28 22.79 5.43
N LEU A 268 -16.93 23.09 6.55
CA LEU A 268 -18.39 23.20 6.66
C LEU A 268 -18.98 24.22 5.68
N ARG A 269 -18.25 25.29 5.32
CA ARG A 269 -18.72 26.27 4.31
C ARG A 269 -18.75 25.70 2.91
N GLU A 270 -17.74 24.93 2.53
CA GLU A 270 -17.69 24.25 1.24
C GLU A 270 -18.70 23.10 1.19
N GLN A 271 -18.88 22.36 2.27
CA GLN A 271 -19.96 21.36 2.37
C GLN A 271 -21.36 21.98 2.31
N ASN A 272 -21.55 23.16 2.90
CA ASN A 272 -22.79 23.92 2.77
C ASN A 272 -23.01 24.44 1.34
N ARG A 273 -21.95 24.75 0.59
CA ARG A 273 -22.06 25.09 -0.84
C ARG A 273 -22.44 23.87 -1.67
N VAL A 274 -21.82 22.72 -1.42
CA VAL A 274 -22.10 21.47 -2.13
C VAL A 274 -23.51 20.93 -1.80
N SER A 275 -23.94 21.02 -0.55
CA SER A 275 -25.30 20.63 -0.14
C SER A 275 -26.39 21.59 -0.66
N ARG A 276 -26.04 22.85 -0.96
CA ARG A 276 -26.91 23.86 -1.56
C ARG A 276 -26.85 23.91 -3.09
N ILE A 277 -26.28 22.90 -3.77
CA ILE A 277 -26.30 22.82 -5.25
C ILE A 277 -27.75 22.75 -5.82
N ARG A 278 -28.77 22.70 -4.97
CA ARG A 278 -30.18 22.82 -5.36
C ARG A 278 -30.52 24.19 -5.97
N HIS A 279 -31.07 24.14 -7.18
CA HIS A 279 -31.84 25.21 -7.84
C HIS A 279 -31.11 26.54 -8.18
N ALA A 280 -30.01 26.50 -8.94
CA ALA A 280 -29.51 27.70 -9.60
C ALA A 280 -29.56 27.55 -11.13
N SER A 281 -30.74 27.75 -11.71
CA SER A 281 -30.91 27.98 -13.15
C SER A 281 -30.53 29.41 -13.58
N SER A 282 -29.89 30.23 -12.73
CA SER A 282 -29.66 31.65 -13.08
C SER A 282 -28.46 32.38 -12.45
N VAL A 283 -27.39 31.72 -12.00
CA VAL A 283 -26.18 32.46 -11.55
C VAL A 283 -25.07 32.39 -12.58
N ASP A 284 -24.88 33.51 -13.29
CA ASP A 284 -23.72 33.80 -14.12
C ASP A 284 -22.45 33.79 -13.25
N MET A 285 -21.54 32.87 -13.54
CA MET A 285 -20.31 32.63 -12.78
C MET A 285 -19.10 32.73 -13.71
N GLY A 286 -18.89 33.92 -14.27
CA GLY A 286 -17.70 34.30 -15.03
C GLY A 286 -16.40 34.45 -14.22
N SER A 287 -16.26 33.86 -13.02
CA SER A 287 -15.08 34.12 -12.17
C SER A 287 -14.54 32.93 -11.37
N VAL A 288 -14.82 31.69 -11.76
CA VAL A 288 -14.01 30.54 -11.29
C VAL A 288 -12.82 30.37 -12.22
N LYS A 289 -11.75 31.13 -11.97
CA LYS A 289 -10.45 30.93 -12.64
C LYS A 289 -9.89 29.56 -12.27
N VAL A 290 -9.99 28.61 -13.19
CA VAL A 290 -9.15 27.41 -13.22
C VAL A 290 -7.71 27.91 -13.42
N ARG A 291 -6.85 27.67 -12.43
CA ARG A 291 -5.46 28.14 -12.44
C ARG A 291 -4.64 27.26 -13.37
N GLU A 292 -4.58 27.61 -14.65
CA GLU A 292 -3.65 27.03 -15.62
C GLU A 292 -2.21 27.49 -15.32
N THR A 293 -1.29 26.53 -15.25
CA THR A 293 0.16 26.76 -15.14
C THR A 293 0.80 26.79 -16.53
N HIS A 294 1.17 27.98 -17.02
CA HIS A 294 2.08 28.13 -18.16
C HIS A 294 3.36 28.90 -17.78
N ARG A 295 4.50 28.41 -18.30
CA ARG A 295 5.88 28.92 -18.18
C ARG A 295 6.19 29.91 -19.31
N SER A 296 6.93 31.00 -19.01
CA SER A 296 7.95 31.72 -19.86
C SER A 296 8.20 33.14 -19.30
N SER A 297 9.39 33.56 -18.83
CA SER A 297 10.64 34.06 -19.50
C SER A 297 10.77 35.60 -19.56
N HIS A 298 11.85 36.15 -18.94
CA HIS A 298 12.61 37.43 -19.12
C HIS A 298 11.88 38.78 -19.39
N GLY A 299 12.27 39.99 -18.92
CA GLY A 299 13.40 40.52 -18.12
C GLY A 299 13.43 42.08 -18.11
N SER A 300 14.23 42.71 -17.22
CA SER A 300 14.76 44.12 -17.18
C SER A 300 13.76 45.30 -17.06
N SER A 301 13.99 46.49 -16.46
CA SER A 301 14.97 47.16 -15.57
C SER A 301 14.35 48.51 -15.13
N ASP A 302 14.59 48.98 -13.89
CA ASP A 302 15.16 50.32 -13.56
C ASP A 302 14.83 50.87 -12.14
N LYS A 303 15.92 51.19 -11.43
CA LYS A 303 16.29 52.30 -10.51
C LYS A 303 15.41 52.73 -9.30
N LEU A 304 16.13 52.79 -8.16
CA LEU A 304 15.88 53.31 -6.79
C LEU A 304 15.95 54.87 -6.71
N PRO A 305 15.52 55.60 -5.63
CA PRO A 305 15.86 55.30 -4.21
C PRO A 305 14.89 55.70 -3.04
N LYS A 306 15.16 55.03 -1.90
CA LYS A 306 14.97 55.30 -0.45
C LYS A 306 13.90 56.29 0.06
N GLY A 307 13.02 55.74 0.92
CA GLY A 307 12.32 56.45 2.01
C GLY A 307 11.53 55.47 2.89
N ASN A 308 11.91 55.34 4.17
CA ASN A 308 11.30 54.45 5.16
C ASN A 308 9.83 54.80 5.44
N LEU A 309 8.93 53.81 5.41
CA LEU A 309 7.74 53.74 6.26
C LEU A 309 7.18 52.30 6.29
N LEU A 310 6.78 51.91 7.49
CA LEU A 310 6.34 50.59 7.95
C LEU A 310 5.30 49.95 7.03
N ASN A 311 5.52 48.69 6.61
CA ASN A 311 4.44 47.90 6.04
C ASN A 311 4.51 46.40 6.38
N LEU A 312 3.31 45.96 6.74
CA LEU A 312 2.78 44.63 7.03
C LEU A 312 3.32 43.53 6.10
N GLU A 313 3.82 42.46 6.72
CA GLU A 313 4.42 41.30 6.08
C GLU A 313 3.45 40.56 5.13
N GLN A 314 3.87 40.38 3.87
CA GLN A 314 3.52 39.20 3.07
C GLN A 314 4.72 38.23 3.08
N PRO A 315 4.60 36.99 3.59
CA PRO A 315 5.61 35.97 3.35
C PRO A 315 5.33 35.18 2.07
N ARG A 316 6.39 35.10 1.26
CA ARG A 316 6.55 34.35 0.01
C ARG A 316 6.21 32.86 0.15
N ASN A 317 5.67 32.31 -0.94
CA ASN A 317 5.56 30.88 -1.24
C ASN A 317 6.88 30.14 -0.97
N ARG A 318 6.89 29.28 0.06
CA ARG A 318 7.79 28.13 0.17
C ARG A 318 6.97 26.90 -0.15
N ASN A 319 7.46 26.09 -1.09
CA ASN A 319 7.01 24.72 -1.27
C ASN A 319 7.10 23.99 0.08
N VAL A 320 5.94 23.64 0.64
CA VAL A 320 5.88 22.90 1.90
C VAL A 320 6.01 21.42 1.55
N SER A 321 7.21 20.89 1.75
CA SER A 321 7.41 19.45 1.95
C SER A 321 6.49 18.96 3.07
N LEU A 322 5.97 17.74 2.94
CA LEU A 322 5.08 17.06 3.88
C LEU A 322 5.78 16.72 5.22
N GLU A 323 6.34 17.71 5.88
CA GLU A 323 7.03 17.58 7.16
C GLU A 323 6.50 18.62 8.14
N ARG A 324 5.57 18.19 8.99
CA ARG A 324 5.36 18.66 10.39
C ARG A 324 4.11 17.99 10.97
N ARG A 325 4.24 16.72 11.37
CA ARG A 325 3.29 16.07 12.28
C ARG A 325 3.50 16.64 13.68
N TRP A 326 2.70 17.65 14.05
CA TRP A 326 2.60 18.10 15.44
C TRP A 326 1.72 17.13 16.21
N SER A 327 2.17 16.70 17.39
CA SER A 327 1.34 15.93 18.34
C SER A 327 0.03 16.67 18.60
N LEU A 328 -1.08 15.96 18.44
CA LEU A 328 -2.47 16.41 18.65
C LEU A 328 -2.67 17.14 20.00
N GLU A 329 -1.86 16.80 20.99
CA GLU A 329 -1.83 17.35 22.35
C GLU A 329 -1.54 18.87 22.40
N VAL A 330 -0.66 19.39 21.54
CA VAL A 330 -0.30 20.83 21.52
C VAL A 330 -1.44 21.68 20.94
N ALA A 331 -2.32 21.09 20.13
CA ALA A 331 -3.49 21.77 19.59
C ALA A 331 -4.57 21.97 20.65
N ILE A 332 -4.75 20.97 21.52
CA ILE A 332 -5.74 20.97 22.59
C ILE A 332 -5.26 21.88 23.74
N GLU A 333 -3.98 21.82 24.14
CA GLU A 333 -3.43 22.70 25.19
C GLU A 333 -3.50 24.20 24.82
N LYS A 334 -3.34 24.56 23.53
CA LYS A 334 -3.48 25.96 23.08
C LYS A 334 -4.92 26.44 22.94
N VAL A 335 -5.87 25.54 22.73
CA VAL A 335 -7.29 25.89 22.59
C VAL A 335 -7.97 25.94 23.97
N LEU A 336 -7.65 25.00 24.86
CA LEU A 336 -8.17 24.97 26.24
C LEU A 336 -7.47 25.97 27.18
N GLY A 337 -6.24 26.38 26.87
CA GLY A 337 -5.47 27.32 27.69
C GLY A 337 -5.96 28.77 27.67
N ASN A 338 -6.98 29.10 26.85
CA ASN A 338 -7.48 30.47 26.69
C ASN A 338 -8.85 30.75 27.31
N ASP A 339 -9.54 29.74 27.86
CA ASP A 339 -10.90 29.92 28.44
C ASP A 339 -10.91 30.12 29.97
N SER A 340 -9.76 30.21 30.63
CA SER A 340 -9.67 30.56 32.05
C SER A 340 -9.93 32.04 32.37
N ALA A 341 -10.36 32.85 31.39
CA ALA A 341 -10.53 34.30 31.56
C ALA A 341 -11.99 34.81 31.50
N LEU A 342 -13.01 33.96 31.34
CA LEU A 342 -14.40 34.41 31.15
C LEU A 342 -15.46 33.73 32.03
N THR A 343 -15.10 33.27 33.23
CA THR A 343 -16.07 32.92 34.28
C THR A 343 -15.56 33.35 35.65
N SER A 344 -15.46 34.67 35.86
CA SER A 344 -15.41 35.27 37.19
C SER A 344 -16.62 36.19 37.36
N GLY A 345 -17.71 35.64 37.85
CA GLY A 345 -18.88 36.36 38.32
C GLY A 345 -19.50 35.56 39.45
N GLU A 346 -19.22 35.97 40.68
CA GLU A 346 -19.74 35.37 41.91
C GLU A 346 -21.26 35.52 42.01
N SER A 347 -21.95 34.50 42.51
CA SER A 347 -22.89 34.64 43.63
C SER A 347 -23.42 33.29 44.13
N LEU A 348 -23.57 33.25 45.44
CA LEU A 348 -24.01 32.17 46.33
C LEU A 348 -25.43 31.66 46.02
N PHE A 349 -25.70 30.37 46.25
CA PHE A 349 -26.83 29.84 47.06
C PHE A 349 -26.72 28.31 47.21
N GLU A 350 -27.18 27.83 48.38
CA GLU A 350 -27.13 26.46 48.90
C GLU A 350 -27.96 25.42 48.13
N GLY A 351 -27.50 24.16 48.24
CA GLY A 351 -28.34 22.98 48.36
C GLY A 351 -29.03 22.46 47.09
N ASP A 352 -28.42 21.51 46.40
CA ASP A 352 -29.12 20.25 46.07
C ASP A 352 -28.16 19.15 45.60
N GLN A 353 -28.55 17.91 45.82
CA GLN A 353 -27.81 16.68 45.51
C GLN A 353 -27.43 16.62 44.01
N LYS A 354 -26.13 16.60 43.69
CA LYS A 354 -25.64 16.19 42.37
C LYS A 354 -24.97 14.84 42.49
N GLU A 355 -25.64 13.83 41.92
CA GLU A 355 -25.03 12.55 41.57
C GLU A 355 -23.67 12.79 40.91
N ALA A 356 -22.64 12.11 41.42
CA ALA A 356 -21.31 12.13 40.84
C ALA A 356 -21.34 11.40 39.49
N GLU A 357 -21.71 12.11 38.42
CA GLU A 357 -21.61 11.60 37.05
C GLU A 357 -20.13 11.32 36.71
N THR A 358 -19.79 10.04 36.64
CA THR A 358 -18.48 9.53 36.27
C THR A 358 -18.18 9.83 34.80
N ASN A 359 -17.35 10.84 34.53
CA ASN A 359 -16.79 11.07 33.19
C ASN A 359 -15.96 9.85 32.76
N ALA A 360 -16.41 9.14 31.72
CA ALA A 360 -15.65 8.04 31.14
C ALA A 360 -14.31 8.54 30.58
N PRO A 361 -13.18 7.85 30.85
CA PRO A 361 -11.86 8.38 30.51
C PRO A 361 -11.60 8.36 29.00
N ILE A 362 -10.89 9.38 28.50
CA ILE A 362 -10.42 9.43 27.11
C ILE A 362 -9.35 8.36 26.93
N LEU A 363 -9.41 7.60 25.84
CA LEU A 363 -8.46 6.53 25.55
C LEU A 363 -7.57 6.93 24.38
N GLU A 364 -6.25 6.98 24.57
CA GLU A 364 -5.32 7.01 23.44
C GLU A 364 -5.20 5.58 22.92
N ARG A 365 -5.53 5.38 21.65
CA ARG A 365 -5.52 4.09 20.98
C ARG A 365 -4.60 4.13 19.78
N GLU A 366 -3.67 3.19 19.70
CA GLU A 366 -2.84 3.00 18.52
C GLU A 366 -3.35 1.80 17.75
N TYR A 367 -3.79 2.06 16.52
CA TYR A 367 -4.22 1.02 15.61
C TYR A 367 -3.14 0.76 14.55
N MET A 368 -3.09 -0.43 14.00
CA MET A 368 -2.29 -0.75 12.82
C MET A 368 -3.10 -1.65 11.92
N GLN A 369 -3.42 -1.12 10.74
CA GLN A 369 -4.32 -1.78 9.79
C GLN A 369 -5.63 -2.29 10.44
N GLY A 370 -6.20 -1.53 11.37
CA GLY A 370 -7.44 -1.87 12.06
C GLY A 370 -7.28 -2.73 13.31
N VAL A 371 -6.08 -3.22 13.64
CA VAL A 371 -5.80 -3.93 14.91
C VAL A 371 -5.45 -2.92 15.98
N LEU A 372 -6.10 -2.96 17.16
CA LEU A 372 -5.68 -2.18 18.33
C LEU A 372 -4.38 -2.77 18.89
N ILE A 373 -3.27 -2.04 18.80
CA ILE A 373 -1.96 -2.47 19.30
C ILE A 373 -1.74 -2.02 20.75
N SER A 374 -2.24 -0.83 21.08
CA SER A 374 -2.01 -0.18 22.37
C SER A 374 -3.23 0.65 22.74
N GLU A 375 -3.61 0.59 24.01
CA GLU A 375 -4.65 1.43 24.61
C GLU A 375 -4.13 1.99 25.93
N LEU A 376 -4.20 3.31 26.06
CA LEU A 376 -3.76 4.05 27.24
C LEU A 376 -4.92 4.90 27.77
N VAL A 377 -5.24 4.74 29.04
CA VAL A 377 -6.24 5.56 29.74
C VAL A 377 -5.62 6.92 30.06
N MET A 378 -6.15 7.97 29.45
CA MET A 378 -5.75 9.34 29.77
C MET A 378 -6.53 9.79 31.01
N ASN A 379 -5.97 9.53 32.20
CA ASN A 379 -6.57 10.01 33.44
C ASN A 379 -6.56 11.55 33.50
N ASN A 380 -7.73 12.10 33.83
CA ASN A 380 -7.96 13.52 34.00
C ASN A 380 -7.48 13.98 35.39
N SER A 381 -6.17 13.97 35.65
CA SER A 381 -5.56 14.72 36.76
C SER A 381 -4.06 14.95 36.54
N PHE A 382 -3.67 16.22 36.57
CA PHE A 382 -2.31 16.70 36.37
C PHE A 382 -1.37 16.19 37.49
N SER A 383 -0.40 15.34 37.16
CA SER A 383 0.78 15.11 38.02
C SER A 383 2.10 15.27 37.25
N SER A 384 3.14 15.70 37.97
CA SER A 384 4.46 16.09 37.45
C SER A 384 5.26 14.96 36.79
N SER A 385 4.82 13.70 36.92
CA SER A 385 5.37 12.51 36.24
C SER A 385 5.10 12.51 34.72
N SER A 386 4.02 13.15 34.28
CA SER A 386 3.61 13.30 32.86
C SER A 386 4.67 14.03 32.01
N ARG A 387 5.39 15.01 32.58
CA ARG A 387 6.40 15.78 31.83
C ARG A 387 7.65 14.98 31.47
N ARG A 388 8.00 13.94 32.26
CA ARG A 388 9.14 13.04 31.95
C ARG A 388 8.77 12.00 30.90
N ALA A 389 7.54 11.49 30.91
CA ALA A 389 6.98 10.66 29.84
C ALA A 389 6.86 11.43 28.51
N ARG A 390 6.37 12.70 28.56
CA ARG A 390 6.25 13.61 27.40
C ARG A 390 7.59 13.91 26.70
N LYS A 391 8.71 14.00 27.44
CA LYS A 391 10.05 14.17 26.84
C LYS A 391 10.56 12.90 26.14
N ARG A 392 10.16 11.70 26.59
CA ARG A 392 10.52 10.44 25.94
C ARG A 392 9.72 10.24 24.63
N HIS A 393 8.43 10.55 24.63
CA HIS A 393 7.58 10.33 23.45
C HIS A 393 7.73 11.37 22.32
N LYS A 394 8.24 12.57 22.59
CA LYS A 394 8.62 13.54 21.54
C LYS A 394 9.74 13.02 20.61
N LYS A 395 10.45 11.96 21.02
CA LYS A 395 11.49 11.28 20.23
C LYS A 395 10.94 10.16 19.32
N LEU A 396 9.71 9.71 19.58
CA LEU A 396 9.10 8.53 18.94
C LEU A 396 8.20 8.88 17.74
N ALA A 397 7.70 10.12 17.65
CA ALA A 397 6.92 10.61 16.50
C ALA A 397 7.81 11.04 15.30
N LYS A 398 8.82 10.22 14.96
CA LYS A 398 9.43 10.27 13.62
C LYS A 398 8.67 9.30 12.71
N ASP A 399 8.64 9.61 11.42
CA ASP A 399 8.12 8.74 10.36
C ASP A 399 8.48 7.27 10.59
N ILE A 400 7.68 6.32 10.06
CA ILE A 400 7.99 4.89 10.05
C ILE A 400 9.46 4.74 9.67
N LYS A 401 10.30 4.60 10.70
CA LYS A 401 11.72 4.76 10.53
C LYS A 401 12.17 3.41 10.04
N ARG A 402 12.42 3.34 8.74
CA ARG A 402 13.15 2.23 8.12
C ARG A 402 14.27 1.82 9.08
N PRO A 403 14.34 0.54 9.50
CA PRO A 403 15.26 0.14 10.55
C PRO A 403 16.69 0.46 10.13
N GLY A 404 17.46 1.03 11.06
CA GLY A 404 18.86 1.41 10.87
C GLY A 404 19.11 2.87 10.51
N GLU A 405 20.36 3.28 10.68
CA GLU A 405 20.88 4.58 10.28
C GLU A 405 21.50 4.49 8.88
N THR A 406 21.05 5.32 7.94
CA THR A 406 21.62 5.37 6.59
C THR A 406 23.07 5.83 6.65
N ILE A 407 23.97 5.03 6.06
CA ILE A 407 25.41 5.30 6.04
C ILE A 407 25.71 6.34 4.98
N ILE A 408 26.03 7.56 5.41
CA ILE A 408 26.44 8.66 4.53
C ILE A 408 27.88 9.09 4.82
N LYS A 409 28.44 9.94 3.95
CA LYS A 409 29.81 10.46 4.13
C LYS A 409 29.96 11.12 5.51
N GLY A 410 30.95 10.66 6.28
CA GLY A 410 31.16 11.07 7.68
C GLY A 410 30.69 10.05 8.72
N HIS A 411 29.89 9.05 8.32
CA HIS A 411 29.53 7.92 9.18
C HIS A 411 30.73 6.97 9.38
N ARG A 412 30.89 6.40 10.59
CA ARG A 412 32.05 5.55 10.95
C ARG A 412 32.26 4.33 10.04
N SER A 413 31.17 3.82 9.47
CA SER A 413 31.15 2.64 8.61
C SER A 413 31.13 2.99 7.12
N TYR A 414 31.27 4.27 6.75
CA TYR A 414 31.17 4.74 5.37
C TYR A 414 32.23 4.12 4.46
N ASP A 415 33.50 4.16 4.86
CA ASP A 415 34.59 3.60 4.05
C ASP A 415 34.47 2.08 3.93
N LEU A 416 34.06 1.42 5.01
CA LEU A 416 33.81 -0.02 5.02
C LEU A 416 32.68 -0.41 4.06
N MET A 417 31.58 0.36 4.03
CA MET A 417 30.48 0.17 3.09
C MET A 417 30.96 0.31 1.65
N LEU A 418 31.70 1.37 1.32
CA LEU A 418 32.23 1.58 -0.03
C LEU A 418 33.15 0.43 -0.48
N SER A 419 34.09 0.02 0.37
CA SER A 419 34.99 -1.11 0.08
C SER A 419 34.22 -2.43 -0.09
N LEU A 420 33.14 -2.63 0.69
CA LEU A 420 32.27 -3.79 0.58
C LEU A 420 31.51 -3.81 -0.75
N GLN A 421 30.85 -2.71 -1.09
CA GLN A 421 30.07 -2.60 -2.33
C GLN A 421 30.96 -2.80 -3.55
N LEU A 422 32.17 -2.21 -3.54
CA LEU A 422 33.13 -2.35 -4.63
C LEU A 422 33.63 -3.79 -4.76
N GLY A 423 34.01 -4.43 -3.65
CA GLY A 423 34.51 -5.80 -3.65
C GLY A 423 33.49 -6.83 -4.13
N ILE A 424 32.24 -6.74 -3.65
CA ILE A 424 31.15 -7.62 -4.11
C ILE A 424 30.84 -7.38 -5.58
N ARG A 425 30.69 -6.12 -6.01
CA ARG A 425 30.43 -5.77 -7.42
C ARG A 425 31.49 -6.37 -8.34
N TYR A 426 32.75 -6.25 -7.94
CA TYR A 426 33.87 -6.78 -8.71
C TYR A 426 33.84 -8.30 -8.82
N THR A 427 33.75 -9.02 -7.69
CA THR A 427 33.80 -10.49 -7.73
C THR A 427 32.57 -11.08 -8.40
N VAL A 428 31.35 -10.57 -8.14
CA VAL A 428 30.16 -11.05 -8.83
C VAL A 428 30.26 -10.77 -10.34
N GLY A 429 30.68 -9.56 -10.74
CA GLY A 429 30.89 -9.23 -12.16
C GLY A 429 31.94 -10.11 -12.87
N LYS A 430 32.97 -10.57 -12.16
CA LYS A 430 33.98 -11.50 -12.70
C LYS A 430 33.49 -12.95 -12.76
N ILE A 431 32.68 -13.37 -11.80
CA ILE A 431 32.26 -14.77 -11.65
C ILE A 431 31.02 -15.08 -12.49
N THR A 432 30.08 -14.13 -12.66
CA THR A 432 28.83 -14.35 -13.40
C THR A 432 29.04 -14.80 -14.86
N PRO A 433 29.98 -14.24 -15.65
CA PRO A 433 30.22 -14.65 -17.03
C PRO A 433 30.82 -16.06 -17.18
N ILE A 434 31.38 -16.64 -16.10
CA ILE A 434 31.93 -18.00 -16.14
C ILE A 434 30.79 -18.98 -16.46
N GLN A 435 31.03 -19.91 -17.39
CA GLN A 435 30.05 -20.91 -17.79
C GLN A 435 29.55 -21.71 -16.57
N ARG A 436 28.23 -21.96 -16.54
CA ARG A 436 27.59 -22.72 -15.47
C ARG A 436 28.17 -24.13 -15.42
N ARG A 437 28.55 -24.56 -14.21
CA ARG A 437 29.05 -25.91 -13.93
C ARG A 437 28.68 -26.32 -12.51
N GLU A 438 28.68 -27.62 -12.25
CA GLU A 438 28.50 -28.14 -10.90
C GLU A 438 29.67 -27.75 -9.97
N VAL A 439 29.35 -27.64 -8.69
CA VAL A 439 30.30 -27.31 -7.63
C VAL A 439 31.18 -28.54 -7.34
N ARG A 440 32.50 -28.36 -7.36
CA ARG A 440 33.48 -29.43 -7.11
C ARG A 440 34.02 -29.34 -5.69
N THR A 441 34.63 -30.42 -5.20
CA THR A 441 35.32 -30.44 -3.89
C THR A 441 36.40 -29.36 -3.77
N SER A 442 37.08 -29.01 -4.87
CA SER A 442 38.09 -27.94 -4.92
C SER A 442 37.53 -26.53 -4.82
N ASP A 443 36.21 -26.34 -4.95
CA ASP A 443 35.54 -25.04 -4.78
C ASP A 443 35.26 -24.73 -3.30
N PHE A 444 35.46 -25.69 -2.39
CA PHE A 444 35.26 -25.55 -0.96
C PHE A 444 36.56 -25.27 -0.18
N GLY A 445 36.39 -24.73 1.03
CA GLY A 445 37.47 -24.53 1.98
C GLY A 445 38.26 -23.22 1.82
N PRO A 446 39.20 -22.92 2.73
CA PRO A 446 39.83 -21.61 2.84
C PRO A 446 40.78 -21.24 1.69
N ARG A 447 41.23 -22.25 0.93
CA ARG A 447 42.10 -22.10 -0.25
C ARG A 447 41.31 -21.76 -1.51
N ALA A 448 40.06 -22.23 -1.61
CA ALA A 448 39.13 -21.86 -2.67
C ALA A 448 38.65 -20.42 -2.45
N SER A 449 39.52 -19.46 -2.72
CA SER A 449 39.26 -18.06 -2.43
C SER A 449 39.87 -17.16 -3.49
N PHE A 450 39.14 -16.11 -3.82
CA PHE A 450 39.57 -15.08 -4.74
C PHE A 450 40.15 -13.90 -3.96
N TRP A 451 41.25 -13.34 -4.45
CA TRP A 451 41.94 -12.22 -3.82
C TRP A 451 42.18 -11.11 -4.82
N MET A 452 41.97 -9.86 -4.39
CA MET A 452 42.21 -8.69 -5.23
C MET A 452 42.68 -7.50 -4.37
N ASN A 453 43.56 -6.68 -4.92
CA ASN A 453 43.98 -5.42 -4.31
C ASN A 453 43.22 -4.27 -4.99
N PHE A 454 42.69 -3.35 -4.20
CA PHE A 454 41.99 -2.14 -4.65
C PHE A 454 42.77 -0.91 -4.18
N PRO A 455 43.75 -0.44 -4.97
CA PRO A 455 44.44 0.82 -4.70
C PRO A 455 43.52 2.01 -5.01
N LYS A 456 43.63 3.11 -4.24
CA LYS A 456 42.77 4.29 -4.33
C LYS A 456 42.71 4.86 -5.73
N GLU A 457 43.88 5.01 -6.35
CA GLU A 457 44.08 5.51 -7.71
C GLU A 457 43.61 4.53 -8.81
N GLY A 458 43.19 3.32 -8.44
CA GLY A 458 42.81 2.28 -9.38
C GLY A 458 44.01 1.51 -9.94
N SER A 459 43.72 0.50 -10.76
CA SER A 459 44.69 -0.35 -11.44
C SER A 459 44.14 -0.78 -12.81
N GLN A 460 44.93 -1.53 -13.59
CA GLN A 460 44.43 -2.14 -14.82
C GLN A 460 43.23 -3.08 -14.59
N LEU A 461 43.10 -3.62 -13.37
CA LEU A 461 42.06 -4.60 -13.02
C LEU A 461 40.94 -4.01 -12.18
N THR A 462 41.12 -2.85 -11.56
CA THR A 462 40.17 -2.26 -10.59
C THR A 462 40.00 -0.77 -10.86
N PRO A 463 38.78 -0.22 -10.83
CA PRO A 463 38.57 1.19 -11.07
C PRO A 463 39.14 2.06 -9.93
N PRO A 464 39.48 3.34 -10.18
CA PRO A 464 39.73 4.33 -9.14
C PRO A 464 38.52 4.52 -8.23
N HIS A 465 38.75 4.88 -6.97
CA HIS A 465 37.69 4.99 -5.97
C HIS A 465 38.06 5.91 -4.80
N HIS A 466 37.07 6.28 -3.98
CA HIS A 466 37.24 7.22 -2.87
C HIS A 466 37.72 6.58 -1.55
N SER A 467 37.59 5.26 -1.41
CA SER A 467 38.07 4.53 -0.24
C SER A 467 39.60 4.50 -0.18
N GLU A 468 40.15 4.31 1.01
CA GLU A 468 41.57 3.96 1.16
C GLU A 468 41.88 2.63 0.48
N ASP A 469 43.16 2.42 0.16
CA ASP A 469 43.68 1.17 -0.34
C ASP A 469 43.23 -0.02 0.54
N PHE A 470 42.67 -1.06 -0.09
CA PHE A 470 42.26 -2.25 0.63
C PHE A 470 42.49 -3.54 -0.16
N LYS A 471 42.60 -4.64 0.57
CA LYS A 471 42.67 -6.00 0.02
C LYS A 471 41.36 -6.73 0.25
N TRP A 472 40.77 -7.16 -0.85
CA TRP A 472 39.57 -7.96 -0.88
C TRP A 472 39.90 -9.46 -0.87
N LYS A 473 39.11 -10.22 -0.13
CA LYS A 473 39.08 -11.68 -0.23
C LYS A 473 37.64 -12.15 -0.28
N ASP A 474 37.30 -12.88 -1.33
CA ASP A 474 36.04 -13.62 -1.45
C ASP A 474 36.29 -15.11 -1.20
N TYR A 475 35.49 -15.73 -0.33
CA TYR A 475 35.62 -17.14 0.03
C TYR A 475 34.61 -17.97 -0.75
N CYS A 476 35.07 -19.07 -1.36
CA CYS A 476 34.25 -20.04 -2.09
C CYS A 476 33.26 -19.40 -3.09
N PRO A 477 33.72 -18.49 -3.99
CA PRO A 477 32.82 -17.69 -4.84
C PRO A 477 31.92 -18.55 -5.73
N MET A 478 32.41 -19.70 -6.20
CA MET A 478 31.60 -20.63 -7.01
C MET A 478 30.49 -21.30 -6.20
N VAL A 479 30.76 -21.65 -4.94
CA VAL A 479 29.77 -22.23 -4.03
C VAL A 479 28.67 -21.20 -3.74
N PHE A 480 29.04 -19.96 -3.41
CA PHE A 480 28.06 -18.91 -3.12
C PHE A 480 27.31 -18.40 -4.35
N ARG A 481 27.90 -18.49 -5.55
CA ARG A 481 27.13 -18.33 -6.80
C ARG A 481 26.05 -19.41 -6.91
N ASN A 482 26.43 -20.67 -6.74
CA ASN A 482 25.46 -21.76 -6.84
C ASN A 482 24.39 -21.73 -5.74
N LEU A 483 24.74 -21.33 -4.51
CA LEU A 483 23.77 -21.11 -3.44
C LEU A 483 22.77 -20.00 -3.80
N ARG A 484 23.22 -18.88 -4.37
CA ARG A 484 22.31 -17.82 -4.85
C ARG A 484 21.36 -18.35 -5.93
N GLU A 485 21.86 -19.15 -6.88
CA GLU A 485 21.04 -19.79 -7.91
C GLU A 485 20.02 -20.76 -7.31
N LEU A 486 20.41 -21.62 -6.35
CA LEU A 486 19.50 -22.52 -5.63
C LEU A 486 18.39 -21.75 -4.89
N PHE A 487 18.73 -20.59 -4.32
CA PHE A 487 17.78 -19.71 -3.66
C PHE A 487 17.03 -18.77 -4.61
N LYS A 488 17.15 -18.98 -5.94
CA LYS A 488 16.48 -18.18 -6.99
C LYS A 488 16.79 -16.68 -6.89
N ILE A 489 18.01 -16.33 -6.46
CA ILE A 489 18.51 -14.96 -6.39
C ILE A 489 19.29 -14.66 -7.67
N ASP A 490 18.76 -13.74 -8.48
CA ASP A 490 19.48 -13.24 -9.65
C ASP A 490 20.74 -12.43 -9.25
N ALA A 491 21.80 -12.60 -10.04
CA ALA A 491 23.09 -11.98 -9.74
C ALA A 491 23.07 -10.45 -9.93
N ALA A 492 22.31 -9.95 -10.91
CA ALA A 492 22.16 -8.51 -11.13
C ALA A 492 21.31 -7.89 -10.02
N ASP A 493 20.20 -8.51 -9.63
CA ASP A 493 19.38 -8.12 -8.48
C ASP A 493 20.20 -8.01 -7.19
N TYR A 494 21.00 -9.04 -6.91
CA TYR A 494 21.89 -9.09 -5.75
C TYR A 494 22.90 -7.92 -5.76
N MET A 495 23.50 -7.64 -6.91
CA MET A 495 24.44 -6.52 -7.05
C MET A 495 23.74 -5.16 -6.95
N MET A 496 22.55 -4.99 -7.53
CA MET A 496 21.80 -3.74 -7.48
C MET A 496 21.35 -3.42 -6.06
N SER A 497 20.87 -4.42 -5.32
CA SER A 497 20.38 -4.26 -3.95
C SER A 497 21.48 -3.89 -2.94
N ILE A 498 22.64 -4.53 -3.04
CA ILE A 498 23.75 -4.31 -2.09
C ILE A 498 24.70 -3.23 -2.57
N CYS A 499 25.05 -3.27 -3.85
CA CYS A 499 26.12 -2.47 -4.44
C CYS A 499 25.59 -1.40 -5.38
N GLY A 500 24.28 -1.10 -5.40
CA GLY A 500 23.70 -0.04 -6.21
C GLY A 500 24.19 1.36 -5.78
N ASN A 501 23.48 2.39 -6.25
CA ASN A 501 23.78 3.77 -5.85
C ASN A 501 23.24 4.12 -4.45
N ASP A 502 22.41 3.25 -3.89
CA ASP A 502 21.83 3.43 -2.57
C ASP A 502 22.84 3.08 -1.46
N ALA A 503 22.78 3.86 -0.37
CA ALA A 503 23.55 3.59 0.83
C ALA A 503 22.93 2.44 1.65
N LEU A 504 23.78 1.64 2.29
CA LEU A 504 23.34 0.66 3.28
C LEU A 504 22.91 1.34 4.58
N ARG A 505 22.05 0.68 5.34
CA ARG A 505 21.63 1.11 6.68
C ARG A 505 22.34 0.28 7.75
N GLU A 506 22.96 0.93 8.73
CA GLU A 506 23.53 0.25 9.91
C GLU A 506 22.46 0.04 10.97
N LEU A 507 22.25 -1.20 11.39
CA LEU A 507 21.38 -1.53 12.51
C LEU A 507 22.16 -1.46 13.81
N SER A 508 21.65 -0.71 14.77
CA SER A 508 22.17 -0.73 16.14
C SER A 508 21.88 -2.10 16.75
N SER A 509 22.90 -2.94 16.90
CA SER A 509 22.74 -4.21 17.62
C SER A 509 23.22 -4.02 19.07
N PRO A 510 22.35 -4.17 20.07
CA PRO A 510 22.76 -4.21 21.49
C PRO A 510 23.24 -5.61 21.90
N GLY A 511 23.44 -6.54 20.95
CA GLY A 511 23.72 -7.94 21.23
C GLY A 511 25.08 -8.18 21.90
N LYS A 512 25.15 -9.23 22.73
CA LYS A 512 26.37 -9.66 23.45
C LYS A 512 27.59 -9.92 22.54
N SER A 513 27.38 -10.12 21.23
CA SER A 513 28.44 -10.45 20.26
C SER A 513 29.26 -9.24 19.80
N GLY A 514 28.74 -8.02 19.92
CA GLY A 514 29.34 -6.81 19.37
C GLY A 514 29.41 -6.79 17.82
N SER A 515 28.61 -7.62 17.14
CA SER A 515 28.56 -7.64 15.68
C SER A 515 27.74 -6.48 15.11
N VAL A 516 28.27 -5.80 14.10
CA VAL A 516 27.56 -4.79 13.33
C VAL A 516 26.73 -5.47 12.25
N PHE A 517 25.52 -4.96 12.03
CA PHE A 517 24.62 -5.41 10.97
C PHE A 517 24.37 -4.27 9.99
N PHE A 518 24.44 -4.58 8.71
CA PHE A 518 24.00 -3.69 7.64
C PHE A 518 22.79 -4.28 6.94
N LEU A 519 21.94 -3.41 6.42
CA LEU A 519 20.71 -3.76 5.70
C LEU A 519 20.70 -3.04 4.36
N SER A 520 20.33 -3.73 3.29
CA SER A 520 20.12 -3.12 1.97
C SER A 520 18.94 -2.14 2.00
N GLN A 521 18.91 -1.21 1.05
CA GLN A 521 17.90 -0.14 1.06
C GLN A 521 16.49 -0.66 0.75
N ASP A 522 16.38 -1.78 0.05
CA ASP A 522 15.17 -2.53 -0.26
C ASP A 522 14.83 -3.62 0.78
N ASP A 523 15.55 -3.65 1.91
CA ASP A 523 15.39 -4.61 3.00
C ASP A 523 15.65 -6.08 2.63
N ARG A 524 16.08 -6.42 1.40
CA ARG A 524 16.25 -7.82 0.93
C ARG A 524 17.41 -8.56 1.61
N PHE A 525 18.54 -7.89 1.80
CA PHE A 525 19.78 -8.54 2.26
C PHE A 525 20.30 -7.90 3.55
N MET A 526 20.74 -8.76 4.46
CA MET A 526 21.46 -8.39 5.66
C MET A 526 22.93 -8.76 5.53
N ILE A 527 23.80 -7.92 6.08
CA ILE A 527 25.24 -8.15 6.12
C ILE A 527 25.65 -8.14 7.59
N LYS A 528 26.13 -9.28 8.08
CA LYS A 528 26.58 -9.43 9.48
C LYS A 528 28.10 -9.48 9.54
N THR A 529 28.71 -8.66 10.38
CA THR A 529 30.15 -8.79 10.66
C THR A 529 30.41 -10.04 11.49
N LEU A 530 31.45 -10.79 11.14
CA LEU A 530 31.81 -12.08 11.76
C LEU A 530 33.18 -12.03 12.44
N ARG A 531 33.32 -12.77 13.53
CA ARG A 531 34.59 -13.11 14.17
C ARG A 531 35.35 -14.13 13.32
N LYS A 532 36.67 -14.21 13.52
CA LYS A 532 37.52 -15.20 12.81
C LYS A 532 37.09 -16.64 13.12
N SER A 533 36.61 -16.92 14.32
CA SER A 533 36.08 -18.23 14.72
C SER A 533 34.83 -18.60 13.93
N GLU A 534 33.85 -17.70 13.83
CA GLU A 534 32.61 -17.93 13.07
C GLU A 534 32.87 -18.19 11.58
N VAL A 535 33.83 -17.48 10.98
CA VAL A 535 34.25 -17.74 9.60
C VAL A 535 34.85 -19.14 9.43
N LYS A 536 35.60 -19.64 10.43
CA LYS A 536 36.13 -21.01 10.37
C LYS A 536 35.01 -22.04 10.45
N VAL A 537 34.03 -21.82 11.31
CA VAL A 537 32.84 -22.68 11.43
C VAL A 537 32.09 -22.73 10.11
N LEU A 538 31.76 -21.57 9.53
CA LEU A 538 31.06 -21.49 8.25
C LEU A 538 31.82 -22.20 7.12
N LEU A 539 33.13 -21.99 7.00
CA LEU A 539 33.94 -22.65 5.97
C LEU A 539 34.02 -24.17 6.15
N ARG A 540 34.02 -24.66 7.39
CA ARG A 540 34.05 -26.09 7.70
C ARG A 540 32.70 -26.75 7.41
N MET A 541 31.60 -26.10 7.78
CA MET A 541 30.26 -26.64 7.55
C MET A 541 29.79 -26.46 6.10
N LEU A 542 30.39 -25.55 5.31
CA LEU A 542 29.93 -25.16 3.98
C LEU A 542 29.62 -26.32 3.02
N PRO A 543 30.43 -27.40 2.93
CA PRO A 543 30.09 -28.55 2.07
C PRO A 543 28.80 -29.25 2.51
N LYS A 544 28.63 -29.49 3.81
CA LYS A 544 27.43 -30.14 4.35
C LYS A 544 26.22 -29.20 4.33
N TYR A 545 26.42 -27.91 4.55
CA TYR A 545 25.39 -26.89 4.39
C TYR A 545 24.90 -26.83 2.94
N HIS A 546 25.81 -26.81 1.95
CA HIS A 546 25.46 -26.83 0.53
C HIS A 546 24.66 -28.07 0.15
N HIS A 547 25.04 -29.23 0.67
CA HIS A 547 24.28 -30.46 0.50
C HIS A 547 22.89 -30.36 1.17
N HIS A 548 22.82 -29.92 2.42
CA HIS A 548 21.57 -29.78 3.18
C HIS A 548 20.54 -28.92 2.47
N VAL A 549 20.92 -27.72 2.03
CA VAL A 549 20.00 -26.79 1.35
C VAL A 549 19.62 -27.24 -0.07
N ARG A 550 20.41 -28.12 -0.69
CA ARG A 550 20.07 -28.75 -1.98
C ARG A 550 19.09 -29.90 -1.79
N THR A 551 19.23 -30.66 -0.70
CA THR A 551 18.37 -31.81 -0.39
C THR A 551 17.01 -31.37 0.18
N TYR A 552 16.99 -30.35 1.04
CA TYR A 552 15.80 -29.89 1.74
C TYR A 552 15.43 -28.47 1.31
N GLU A 553 14.60 -28.34 0.27
CA GLU A 553 14.19 -27.03 -0.27
C GLU A 553 13.43 -26.16 0.74
N ASN A 554 12.71 -26.81 1.68
CA ASN A 554 11.92 -26.17 2.73
C ASN A 554 12.73 -25.83 4.00
N THR A 555 14.05 -26.06 4.00
CA THR A 555 14.90 -25.77 5.17
C THR A 555 14.67 -24.37 5.73
N LEU A 556 14.56 -24.30 7.05
CA LEU A 556 14.33 -23.06 7.77
C LEU A 556 15.62 -22.32 8.13
N ILE A 557 16.77 -22.94 7.86
CA ILE A 557 18.09 -22.38 8.15
C ILE A 557 18.33 -21.11 7.34
N THR A 558 18.94 -20.11 8.00
CA THR A 558 19.31 -18.85 7.36
C THR A 558 20.13 -19.05 6.08
N LYS A 559 19.76 -18.32 5.03
CA LYS A 559 20.39 -18.42 3.72
C LYS A 559 21.62 -17.53 3.63
N PHE A 560 22.76 -18.11 3.28
CA PHE A 560 24.00 -17.38 3.01
C PHE A 560 24.25 -17.17 1.52
N PHE A 561 24.60 -15.95 1.14
CA PHE A 561 24.79 -15.52 -0.26
C PHE A 561 26.22 -15.12 -0.60
N GLY A 562 27.07 -14.91 0.40
CA GLY A 562 28.48 -14.58 0.21
C GLY A 562 29.23 -14.48 1.53
N LEU A 563 30.52 -14.84 1.52
CA LEU A 563 31.40 -14.74 2.68
C LEU A 563 32.68 -14.01 2.25
N HIS A 564 32.95 -12.89 2.91
CA HIS A 564 33.97 -11.96 2.42
C HIS A 564 34.85 -11.43 3.55
N ARG A 565 36.00 -10.89 3.17
CA ARG A 565 36.91 -10.21 4.09
C ARG A 565 37.59 -9.03 3.42
N ILE A 566 37.56 -7.88 4.11
CA ILE A 566 38.29 -6.68 3.75
C ILE A 566 39.48 -6.53 4.71
N LYS A 567 40.66 -6.23 4.16
CA LYS A 567 41.84 -5.79 4.90
C LYS A 567 42.24 -4.40 4.38
N PRO A 568 41.93 -3.32 5.10
CA PRO A 568 42.46 -1.99 4.78
C PRO A 568 44.00 -1.97 4.86
N SER A 569 44.62 -1.00 4.19
CA SER A 569 46.08 -0.77 4.29
C SER A 569 46.50 -0.39 5.70
N SER A 570 45.66 0.38 6.42
CA SER A 570 45.81 0.69 7.84
C SER A 570 44.57 0.23 8.63
N GLY A 571 44.74 -0.55 9.70
CA GLY A 571 43.63 -0.97 10.58
C GLY A 571 43.29 -2.47 10.60
N GLN A 572 42.12 -2.79 11.18
CA GLN A 572 41.70 -4.17 11.46
C GLN A 572 41.07 -4.86 10.24
N LYS A 573 41.20 -6.20 10.18
CA LYS A 573 40.54 -7.03 9.17
C LYS A 573 39.06 -7.23 9.51
N PHE A 574 38.18 -6.83 8.60
CA PHE A 574 36.74 -7.06 8.70
C PHE A 574 36.34 -8.33 7.94
N ARG A 575 35.49 -9.14 8.53
CA ARG A 575 34.89 -10.32 7.90
C ARG A 575 33.38 -10.18 7.98
N PHE A 576 32.68 -10.61 6.96
CA PHE A 576 31.23 -10.51 6.96
C PHE A 576 30.62 -11.57 6.06
N VAL A 577 29.37 -11.88 6.37
CA VAL A 577 28.53 -12.76 5.58
C VAL A 577 27.32 -11.97 5.10
N VAL A 578 26.94 -12.18 3.85
CA VAL A 578 25.68 -11.68 3.30
C VAL A 578 24.64 -12.78 3.44
N MET A 579 23.49 -12.42 3.98
CA MET A 579 22.39 -13.35 4.29
C MET A 579 21.03 -12.73 3.96
N GLY A 580 20.01 -13.58 3.82
CA GLY A 580 18.63 -13.12 3.54
C GLY A 580 18.00 -12.46 4.75
N ASN A 581 17.31 -11.33 4.53
CA ASN A 581 16.42 -10.79 5.55
C ASN A 581 15.10 -11.57 5.53
N MET A 582 14.79 -12.24 6.65
CA MET A 582 13.54 -12.98 6.78
C MET A 582 12.31 -12.08 6.91
N PHE A 583 12.46 -10.85 7.39
CA PHE A 583 11.36 -9.89 7.56
C PHE A 583 11.22 -8.91 6.40
N CYS A 584 11.78 -9.25 5.24
CA CYS A 584 11.49 -8.59 3.97
C CYS A 584 10.16 -9.11 3.40
N THR A 585 9.05 -8.89 4.09
CA THR A 585 7.74 -9.53 3.83
C THR A 585 6.74 -8.57 3.22
N GLU A 586 5.75 -9.10 2.48
CA GLU A 586 4.64 -8.31 1.93
C GLU A 586 3.73 -7.77 3.04
N LEU A 587 3.59 -8.54 4.12
CA LEU A 587 2.87 -8.14 5.31
C LEU A 587 3.81 -7.51 6.34
N ARG A 588 3.35 -6.48 7.03
CA ARG A 588 4.10 -5.86 8.11
C ARG A 588 4.15 -6.81 9.31
N ILE A 589 5.35 -7.04 9.84
CA ILE A 589 5.53 -7.82 11.07
C ILE A 589 5.22 -6.94 12.29
N HIS A 590 4.24 -7.37 13.08
CA HIS A 590 3.72 -6.63 14.24
C HIS A 590 4.46 -7.00 15.53
N ARG A 591 4.86 -8.27 15.68
CA ARG A 591 5.72 -8.74 16.78
C ARG A 591 6.82 -9.64 16.26
N ARG A 592 7.98 -9.59 16.92
CA ARG A 592 9.16 -10.39 16.60
C ARG A 592 9.64 -11.09 17.87
N PHE A 593 9.91 -12.39 17.78
CA PHE A 593 10.43 -13.20 18.88
C PHE A 593 11.69 -13.93 18.45
N ASP A 594 12.72 -13.92 19.29
CA ASP A 594 13.87 -14.80 19.21
C ASP A 594 13.67 -15.90 20.27
N LEU A 595 13.51 -17.15 19.84
CA LEU A 595 13.14 -18.28 20.70
C LEU A 595 14.25 -19.35 20.72
N LYS A 596 14.65 -19.83 21.90
CA LYS A 596 15.74 -20.80 22.09
C LYS A 596 15.35 -22.00 22.98
N GLY A 597 14.21 -21.93 23.66
CA GLY A 597 13.77 -22.91 24.67
C GLY A 597 14.50 -22.83 26.01
N SER A 598 15.30 -21.78 26.23
CA SER A 598 15.98 -21.52 27.51
C SER A 598 15.33 -20.36 28.27
N SER A 599 15.56 -20.23 29.58
CA SER A 599 14.96 -19.16 30.41
C SER A 599 15.95 -18.09 30.87
N LEU A 600 17.25 -18.39 31.00
CA LEU A 600 18.22 -17.45 31.58
C LEU A 600 18.52 -16.25 30.66
N GLY A 601 18.12 -15.04 31.07
CA GLY A 601 18.29 -13.81 30.29
C GLY A 601 17.40 -13.73 29.05
N ARG A 602 16.28 -14.48 29.08
CA ARG A 602 15.33 -14.66 27.97
C ARG A 602 14.02 -13.89 28.18
N SER A 603 14.13 -12.72 28.80
CA SER A 603 13.12 -11.66 28.83
C SER A 603 13.69 -10.37 28.21
N ALA A 604 12.82 -9.48 27.75
CA ALA A 604 13.12 -8.10 27.35
C ALA A 604 13.03 -7.10 28.53
N ASP A 605 13.06 -7.58 29.77
CA ASP A 605 12.99 -6.76 30.99
C ASP A 605 13.86 -5.50 30.91
N ASN A 606 13.25 -4.36 31.22
CA ASN A 606 13.83 -3.00 31.27
C ASN A 606 14.05 -2.28 29.92
N VAL A 607 13.50 -2.78 28.81
CA VAL A 607 13.51 -2.06 27.51
C VAL A 607 12.10 -1.53 27.21
N GLU A 608 11.99 -0.27 26.79
CA GLU A 608 10.74 0.25 26.22
C GLU A 608 10.45 -0.54 24.95
N ILE A 609 9.38 -1.36 24.97
CA ILE A 609 8.98 -2.19 23.83
C ILE A 609 8.54 -1.25 22.70
N ASP A 610 9.31 -1.25 21.63
CA ASP A 610 8.97 -0.59 20.37
C ASP A 610 8.68 -1.61 19.26
N GLU A 611 8.24 -1.12 18.11
CA GLU A 611 7.90 -1.97 16.96
C GLU A 611 9.07 -2.82 16.44
N ASN A 612 10.33 -2.44 16.71
CA ASN A 612 11.53 -3.15 16.24
C ASN A 612 12.16 -4.02 17.33
N THR A 613 11.55 -4.05 18.52
CA THR A 613 12.02 -4.82 19.66
C THR A 613 11.83 -6.31 19.37
N ILE A 614 12.91 -7.08 19.57
CA ILE A 614 12.89 -8.54 19.46
C ILE A 614 12.65 -9.10 20.86
N LEU A 615 11.44 -9.60 21.08
CA LEU A 615 11.01 -10.29 22.28
C LEU A 615 11.67 -11.67 22.38
N LYS A 616 11.65 -12.30 23.56
CA LYS A 616 12.29 -13.59 23.82
C LYS A 616 11.30 -14.60 24.40
N ASP A 617 11.79 -15.75 24.87
CA ASP A 617 11.00 -16.90 25.30
C ASP A 617 10.02 -16.57 26.42
N LEU A 618 10.45 -15.80 27.43
CA LEU A 618 9.60 -15.45 28.59
C LEU A 618 8.59 -14.35 28.27
N ASP A 619 8.79 -13.62 27.15
CA ASP A 619 7.88 -12.60 26.66
C ASP A 619 6.76 -13.19 25.79
N LEU A 620 6.88 -14.47 25.39
CA LEU A 620 5.90 -15.15 24.54
C LEU A 620 4.73 -15.66 25.38
N ASN A 621 3.59 -15.00 25.22
CA ASN A 621 2.33 -15.30 25.91
C ASN A 621 1.24 -15.90 25.00
N TYR A 622 1.63 -16.46 23.85
CA TYR A 622 0.72 -17.08 22.90
C TYR A 622 1.22 -18.47 22.49
N CYS A 623 0.28 -19.38 22.23
CA CYS A 623 0.48 -20.56 21.40
C CYS A 623 -0.17 -20.35 20.02
N PHE A 624 0.33 -21.06 19.01
CA PHE A 624 -0.12 -20.91 17.64
C PHE A 624 -0.60 -22.25 17.08
N TYR A 625 -1.89 -22.30 16.76
CA TYR A 625 -2.54 -23.45 16.16
C TYR A 625 -2.46 -23.32 14.63
N LEU A 626 -1.80 -24.29 14.01
CA LEU A 626 -1.61 -24.37 12.56
C LEU A 626 -2.55 -25.43 11.98
N GLU A 627 -2.74 -25.41 10.67
CA GLU A 627 -3.34 -26.55 9.97
C GLU A 627 -2.50 -27.83 10.26
N PRO A 628 -3.13 -29.00 10.52
CA PRO A 628 -2.41 -30.17 11.02
C PRO A 628 -1.25 -30.64 10.15
N SER A 629 -1.45 -30.73 8.82
CA SER A 629 -0.39 -31.15 7.89
C SER A 629 0.77 -30.15 7.86
N TRP A 630 0.50 -28.85 7.99
CA TRP A 630 1.52 -27.81 8.05
C TRP A 630 2.29 -27.85 9.36
N ARG A 631 1.60 -28.12 10.47
CA ARG A 631 2.22 -28.29 11.78
C ARG A 631 3.21 -29.45 11.76
N GLU A 632 2.79 -30.59 11.23
CA GLU A 632 3.63 -31.78 11.13
C GLU A 632 4.85 -31.51 10.23
N ALA A 633 4.63 -30.97 9.03
CA ALA A 633 5.70 -30.60 8.12
C ALA A 633 6.67 -29.58 8.73
N LEU A 634 6.17 -28.61 9.51
CA LEU A 634 6.98 -27.60 10.18
C LEU A 634 7.88 -28.23 11.24
N LEU A 635 7.31 -29.05 12.12
CA LEU A 635 8.06 -29.71 13.18
C LEU A 635 9.08 -30.71 12.62
N GLU A 636 8.71 -31.47 11.60
CA GLU A 636 9.62 -32.40 10.90
C GLU A 636 10.80 -31.64 10.27
N GLN A 637 10.54 -30.53 9.57
CA GLN A 637 11.63 -29.74 8.97
C GLN A 637 12.53 -29.11 10.04
N ILE A 638 11.97 -28.61 11.15
CA ILE A 638 12.75 -28.08 12.28
C ILE A 638 13.63 -29.18 12.89
N GLU A 639 13.12 -30.41 13.01
CA GLU A 639 13.88 -31.55 13.48
C GLU A 639 15.02 -31.92 12.53
N ILE A 640 14.76 -31.98 11.22
CA ILE A 640 15.78 -32.21 10.18
C ILE A 640 16.89 -31.15 10.26
N ASP A 641 16.51 -29.88 10.36
CA ASP A 641 17.46 -28.76 10.46
C ASP A 641 18.26 -28.82 11.78
N SER A 642 17.61 -29.17 12.89
CA SER A 642 18.24 -29.28 14.20
C SER A 642 19.26 -30.42 14.25
N ARG A 643 18.94 -31.59 13.67
CA ARG A 643 19.87 -32.72 13.52
C ARG A 643 21.08 -32.34 12.65
N PHE A 644 20.87 -31.57 11.59
CA PHE A 644 21.98 -31.04 10.79
C PHE A 644 22.90 -30.16 11.64
N LEU A 645 22.36 -29.19 12.39
CA LEU A 645 23.14 -28.29 13.24
C LEU A 645 23.89 -29.04 14.35
N GLU A 646 23.25 -30.03 14.96
CA GLU A 646 23.85 -30.94 15.94
C GLU A 646 25.06 -31.67 15.35
N SER A 647 24.92 -32.24 14.14
CA SER A 647 26.01 -32.93 13.43
C SER A 647 27.22 -32.02 13.10
N GLN A 648 27.02 -30.70 13.15
CA GLN A 648 28.05 -29.68 12.94
C GLN A 648 28.59 -29.10 14.26
N HIS A 649 28.15 -29.65 15.41
CA HIS A 649 28.44 -29.18 16.76
C HIS A 649 28.07 -27.71 16.98
N ILE A 650 26.94 -27.28 16.40
CA ILE A 650 26.40 -25.93 16.52
C ILE A 650 25.33 -25.91 17.62
N MET A 651 25.33 -24.85 18.42
CA MET A 651 24.40 -24.60 19.51
C MET A 651 24.05 -23.11 19.59
N ASP A 652 23.13 -22.74 20.49
CA ASP A 652 22.75 -21.33 20.74
C ASP A 652 22.09 -20.63 19.53
N TYR A 653 21.52 -21.41 18.61
CA TYR A 653 20.71 -20.92 17.48
C TYR A 653 19.27 -20.63 17.91
N SER A 654 18.63 -19.63 17.32
CA SER A 654 17.25 -19.27 17.67
C SER A 654 16.28 -19.57 16.53
N LEU A 655 15.02 -19.88 16.86
CA LEU A 655 13.91 -19.67 15.94
C LEU A 655 13.49 -18.20 16.02
N LEU A 656 13.70 -17.46 14.96
CA LEU A 656 13.18 -16.11 14.83
C LEU A 656 11.75 -16.20 14.25
N LEU A 657 10.79 -15.67 14.99
CA LEU A 657 9.35 -15.73 14.70
C LEU A 657 8.82 -14.30 14.50
N GLY A 658 8.23 -14.03 13.34
CA GLY A 658 7.48 -12.82 13.04
C GLY A 658 5.98 -13.11 13.03
N VAL A 659 5.21 -12.26 13.69
CA VAL A 659 3.74 -12.38 13.79
C VAL A 659 3.10 -11.16 13.14
N HIS A 660 2.22 -11.41 12.17
CA HIS A 660 1.31 -10.43 11.61
C HIS A 660 -0.12 -10.74 12.09
N TYR A 661 -0.68 -9.85 12.90
CA TYR A 661 -2.07 -9.92 13.35
C TYR A 661 -3.03 -9.41 12.28
N ARG A 662 -4.10 -10.14 12.02
CA ARG A 662 -5.21 -9.68 11.18
C ARG A 662 -6.12 -8.74 11.96
N ALA A 663 -6.64 -7.71 11.28
CA ALA A 663 -7.68 -6.82 11.79
C ALA A 663 -8.97 -7.59 12.19
N PRO A 664 -9.44 -7.46 13.44
CA PRO A 664 -10.72 -8.03 13.86
C PRO A 664 -11.90 -7.53 13.00
N HIS A 665 -12.85 -8.43 12.73
CA HIS A 665 -13.96 -8.18 11.79
C HIS A 665 -14.85 -6.99 12.14
N HIS A 666 -15.03 -6.66 13.43
CA HIS A 666 -15.84 -5.53 13.88
C HIS A 666 -15.23 -4.15 13.57
N LEU A 667 -14.00 -4.10 13.04
CA LEU A 667 -13.30 -2.88 12.63
C LEU A 667 -13.13 -2.76 11.10
N ARG A 668 -13.72 -3.70 10.34
CA ARG A 668 -13.81 -3.59 8.88
C ARG A 668 -15.03 -2.74 8.52
N PRO A 669 -14.90 -1.73 7.64
CA PRO A 669 -16.06 -1.14 6.99
C PRO A 669 -16.83 -2.25 6.27
N LEU A 670 -18.15 -2.27 6.41
CA LEU A 670 -19.06 -3.04 5.55
C LEU A 670 -18.96 -2.50 4.11
N ALA A 671 -17.86 -2.77 3.43
CA ALA A 671 -17.55 -2.24 2.11
C ALA A 671 -16.85 -3.29 1.26
N SER A 672 -17.45 -4.48 1.16
CA SER A 672 -17.22 -5.41 0.04
C SER A 672 -18.22 -6.57 0.00
N ASN A 673 -19.49 -6.36 0.35
CA ASN A 673 -20.55 -7.18 -0.25
C ASN A 673 -20.99 -6.48 -1.53
N ARG A 674 -20.36 -6.90 -2.64
CA ARG A 674 -20.68 -6.67 -4.07
C ARG A 674 -19.45 -6.21 -4.83
N GLN A 675 -18.65 -7.16 -5.32
CA GLN A 675 -18.07 -7.09 -6.66
C GLN A 675 -17.45 -8.44 -7.02
N ASN A 676 -18.23 -9.27 -7.73
CA ASN A 676 -17.80 -9.90 -8.98
C ASN A 676 -19.01 -10.59 -9.67
N ARG A 677 -19.72 -9.81 -10.50
CA ARG A 677 -19.96 -10.17 -11.90
C ARG A 677 -19.46 -8.99 -12.75
N LEU A 678 -18.75 -9.32 -13.83
CA LEU A 678 -17.83 -8.48 -14.58
C LEU A 678 -18.49 -7.34 -15.38
N THR A 679 -17.67 -6.32 -15.69
CA THR A 679 -17.83 -5.33 -16.78
C THR A 679 -18.32 -6.00 -18.07
N ASP A 680 -19.31 -5.52 -18.81
CA ASP A 680 -19.55 -4.15 -19.27
C ASP A 680 -21.02 -4.04 -19.73
N GLY A 681 -21.83 -3.06 -19.35
CA GLY A 681 -21.59 -1.94 -18.44
C GLY A 681 -22.91 -1.52 -17.82
N LEU A 682 -23.05 -1.70 -16.50
CA LEU A 682 -24.31 -1.82 -15.74
C LEU A 682 -25.09 -3.12 -16.06
N ALA A 683 -25.26 -3.97 -15.04
CA ALA A 683 -25.71 -5.35 -15.14
C ALA A 683 -27.17 -5.56 -14.70
N ILE A 684 -27.97 -6.26 -15.53
CA ILE A 684 -29.22 -7.04 -15.27
C ILE A 684 -29.23 -8.13 -16.39
N VAL A 685 -29.44 -9.43 -16.17
CA VAL A 685 -30.72 -10.16 -15.98
C VAL A 685 -30.44 -11.52 -15.29
N ALA A 686 -31.42 -11.96 -14.48
CA ALA A 686 -31.50 -13.20 -13.72
C ALA A 686 -32.07 -14.37 -14.55
N GLU A 687 -32.43 -15.46 -13.84
CA GLU A 687 -33.06 -16.73 -14.25
C GLU A 687 -32.07 -17.84 -14.67
N ASP A 688 -32.01 -19.03 -14.07
CA ASP A 688 -32.74 -19.67 -12.96
C ASP A 688 -31.86 -20.80 -12.40
N ALA A 689 -31.75 -20.90 -11.07
CA ALA A 689 -31.53 -22.16 -10.33
C ALA A 689 -31.59 -21.85 -8.83
N GLU A 690 -32.76 -22.13 -8.26
CA GLU A 690 -33.03 -22.53 -6.87
C GLU A 690 -32.37 -21.69 -5.76
N GLU A 691 -33.19 -20.77 -5.24
CA GLU A 691 -33.04 -20.16 -3.93
C GLU A 691 -33.10 -21.23 -2.83
N GLU A 692 -31.97 -21.57 -2.23
CA GLU A 692 -31.79 -21.91 -0.82
C GLU A 692 -30.26 -22.12 -0.56
N GLU A 693 -29.74 -21.60 0.56
CA GLU A 693 -28.32 -21.65 1.01
C GLU A 693 -27.30 -20.63 0.43
N ILE A 694 -27.46 -19.32 0.65
CA ILE A 694 -26.28 -18.41 0.72
C ILE A 694 -26.39 -17.43 1.89
N SER A 695 -26.30 -17.98 3.11
CA SER A 695 -26.08 -17.23 4.36
C SER A 695 -24.69 -17.44 4.97
N ASN A 696 -23.77 -18.15 4.31
CA ASN A 696 -22.51 -18.60 4.92
C ASN A 696 -21.27 -18.26 4.06
N TYR A 697 -20.64 -17.11 4.29
CA TYR A 697 -19.19 -16.95 4.01
C TYR A 697 -18.43 -17.12 5.34
N PRO A 698 -17.46 -18.04 5.43
CA PRO A 698 -16.86 -18.41 6.71
C PRO A 698 -15.95 -17.32 7.29
N GLN A 699 -16.00 -17.24 8.62
CA GLN A 699 -15.06 -16.51 9.47
C GLN A 699 -13.63 -17.06 9.27
N GLY A 700 -12.59 -16.20 9.27
CA GLY A 700 -11.19 -16.67 9.32
C GLY A 700 -10.33 -16.44 8.07
N LEU A 701 -9.03 -16.77 8.18
CA LEU A 701 -8.02 -16.65 7.11
C LEU A 701 -8.44 -17.55 5.94
N VAL A 702 -8.61 -16.98 4.75
CA VAL A 702 -9.22 -17.70 3.61
C VAL A 702 -8.13 -18.39 2.81
N LEU A 703 -8.21 -19.72 2.72
CA LEU A 703 -7.36 -20.52 1.84
C LEU A 703 -8.09 -20.71 0.50
N ILE A 704 -7.39 -20.46 -0.60
CA ILE A 704 -7.94 -20.60 -1.94
C ILE A 704 -7.08 -21.60 -2.72
N PRO A 705 -7.67 -22.70 -3.22
CA PRO A 705 -6.99 -23.60 -4.14
C PRO A 705 -6.56 -22.88 -5.41
N ARG A 706 -5.39 -23.21 -5.94
CA ARG A 706 -4.93 -22.63 -7.21
C ARG A 706 -5.45 -23.41 -8.41
N GLY A 707 -6.14 -22.72 -9.31
CA GLY A 707 -6.40 -23.22 -10.66
C GLY A 707 -5.10 -23.34 -11.47
N THR A 708 -5.10 -24.19 -12.49
CA THR A 708 -3.92 -24.68 -13.23
C THR A 708 -3.08 -23.62 -13.98
N ASP A 709 -3.52 -22.35 -14.05
CA ASP A 709 -2.96 -21.37 -15.00
C ASP A 709 -2.14 -20.19 -14.42
N GLU A 710 -1.99 -20.06 -13.09
CA GLU A 710 -1.20 -18.93 -12.54
C GLU A 710 0.21 -19.34 -12.09
N ASN A 711 1.15 -19.34 -13.03
CA ASN A 711 2.56 -19.66 -12.76
C ASN A 711 3.41 -18.46 -12.28
N SER A 712 2.82 -17.45 -11.64
CA SER A 712 3.60 -16.33 -11.09
C SER A 712 4.39 -16.81 -9.86
N VAL A 713 5.70 -17.03 -10.04
CA VAL A 713 6.61 -17.33 -8.92
C VAL A 713 6.92 -16.02 -8.20
N VAL A 714 6.48 -15.88 -6.95
CA VAL A 714 6.94 -14.77 -6.10
C VAL A 714 8.40 -15.06 -5.74
N VAL A 715 9.32 -14.18 -6.13
CA VAL A 715 10.76 -14.33 -5.92
C VAL A 715 11.21 -13.33 -4.86
N GLY A 716 11.81 -13.82 -3.77
CA GLY A 716 12.29 -12.99 -2.67
C GLY A 716 13.31 -13.74 -1.79
N PRO A 717 14.17 -13.02 -1.06
CA PRO A 717 15.20 -13.64 -0.21
C PRO A 717 14.61 -14.42 0.98
N HIS A 718 13.38 -14.08 1.38
CA HIS A 718 12.64 -14.72 2.47
C HIS A 718 11.82 -15.95 2.01
N ILE A 719 11.48 -16.07 0.72
CA ILE A 719 10.70 -17.17 0.10
C ILE A 719 11.42 -18.51 0.28
N ARG A 720 10.70 -19.61 0.58
CA ARG A 720 11.30 -20.93 0.92
C ARG A 720 10.60 -22.09 0.24
N GLY A 721 11.38 -22.96 -0.38
CA GLY A 721 10.93 -24.23 -0.95
C GLY A 721 9.61 -24.22 -1.71
N SER A 722 8.86 -25.31 -1.54
CA SER A 722 7.63 -25.61 -2.27
C SER A 722 6.39 -25.05 -1.56
N ARG A 723 5.31 -24.90 -2.33
CA ARG A 723 4.02 -24.47 -1.78
C ARG A 723 3.45 -25.53 -0.84
N LEU A 724 2.74 -25.08 0.19
CA LEU A 724 2.06 -26.00 1.09
C LEU A 724 0.69 -26.40 0.52
N ARG A 725 0.34 -27.65 0.77
CA ARG A 725 -0.98 -28.23 0.52
C ARG A 725 -1.75 -28.26 1.82
N ALA A 726 -3.07 -28.10 1.79
CA ALA A 726 -3.88 -28.14 3.00
C ALA A 726 -4.84 -29.33 2.95
N SER A 727 -4.86 -30.13 4.02
CA SER A 727 -5.82 -31.25 4.14
C SER A 727 -7.26 -30.74 4.13
N ALA A 728 -7.50 -29.57 4.73
CA ALA A 728 -8.79 -28.88 4.70
C ALA A 728 -9.27 -28.45 3.30
N ALA A 729 -8.38 -28.44 2.31
CA ALA A 729 -8.67 -28.11 0.92
C ALA A 729 -8.50 -29.31 -0.03
N GLY A 730 -8.60 -30.54 0.49
CA GLY A 730 -8.47 -31.76 -0.33
C GLY A 730 -7.04 -32.04 -0.80
N ASP A 731 -6.03 -31.63 -0.02
CA ASP A 731 -4.59 -31.77 -0.33
C ASP A 731 -4.13 -31.05 -1.62
N GLU A 732 -4.86 -30.00 -2.02
CA GLU A 732 -4.47 -29.10 -3.09
C GLU A 732 -3.52 -27.99 -2.61
N GLU A 733 -2.72 -27.44 -3.54
CA GLU A 733 -1.91 -26.25 -3.24
C GLU A 733 -2.81 -25.04 -3.01
N VAL A 734 -2.57 -24.36 -1.89
CA VAL A 734 -3.39 -23.22 -1.47
C VAL A 734 -2.58 -21.95 -1.33
N ASP A 735 -3.21 -20.84 -1.70
CA ASP A 735 -2.74 -19.50 -1.36
C ASP A 735 -3.58 -18.91 -0.23
N LEU A 736 -2.98 -18.03 0.57
CA LEU A 736 -3.69 -17.23 1.55
C LEU A 736 -4.29 -16.01 0.85
N LEU A 737 -5.63 -15.92 0.82
CA LEU A 737 -6.30 -14.68 0.49
C LEU A 737 -6.52 -13.85 1.75
N LEU A 738 -5.94 -12.65 1.76
CA LEU A 738 -6.27 -11.59 2.70
C LEU A 738 -7.12 -10.55 1.99
N PRO A 739 -8.46 -10.56 2.19
CA PRO A 739 -9.37 -9.62 1.51
C PRO A 739 -8.94 -8.17 1.72
N GLY A 740 -8.78 -7.42 0.62
CA GLY A 740 -8.35 -6.02 0.62
C GLY A 740 -6.83 -5.79 0.73
N THR A 741 -6.04 -6.85 0.90
CA THR A 741 -4.57 -6.78 1.04
C THR A 741 -3.85 -7.44 -0.13
N ALA A 742 -3.86 -8.78 -0.19
CA ALA A 742 -3.08 -9.56 -1.17
C ALA A 742 -3.54 -11.03 -1.21
N ARG A 743 -3.22 -11.71 -2.32
CA ARG A 743 -3.16 -13.18 -2.42
C ARG A 743 -1.69 -13.59 -2.23
N LEU A 744 -1.40 -14.37 -1.20
CA LEU A 744 -0.05 -14.67 -0.75
C LEU A 744 0.23 -16.16 -0.87
N GLN A 745 1.39 -16.49 -1.43
CA GLN A 745 1.85 -17.87 -1.50
C GLN A 745 2.24 -18.37 -0.11
N ILE A 746 1.70 -19.52 0.29
CA ILE A 746 2.01 -20.16 1.58
C ILE A 746 3.16 -21.14 1.37
N GLN A 747 4.20 -21.01 2.19
CA GLN A 747 5.35 -21.90 2.21
C GLN A 747 5.75 -22.18 3.66
N LEU A 748 6.57 -23.21 3.87
CA LEU A 748 7.04 -23.50 5.21
C LEU A 748 7.90 -22.35 5.76
N GLY A 749 7.46 -21.78 6.88
CA GLY A 749 8.07 -20.61 7.50
C GLY A 749 7.73 -19.27 6.85
N VAL A 750 6.84 -19.20 5.86
CA VAL A 750 6.49 -17.95 5.16
C VAL A 750 4.98 -17.87 4.90
N ASN A 751 4.38 -16.74 5.26
CA ASN A 751 2.95 -16.50 5.09
C ASN A 751 2.06 -17.58 5.75
N MET A 752 2.51 -18.24 6.83
CA MET A 752 1.80 -19.37 7.43
C MET A 752 0.60 -18.91 8.27
N PRO A 753 -0.64 -19.16 7.83
CA PRO A 753 -1.84 -18.83 8.58
C PRO A 753 -1.91 -19.64 9.89
N ALA A 754 -2.21 -18.99 11.01
CA ALA A 754 -2.38 -19.63 12.30
C ALA A 754 -3.45 -18.93 13.14
N ARG A 755 -3.99 -19.65 14.12
CA ARG A 755 -4.79 -19.09 15.21
C ARG A 755 -3.90 -18.93 16.44
N ALA A 756 -3.73 -17.70 16.91
CA ALA A 756 -2.99 -17.41 18.13
C ALA A 756 -3.94 -17.36 19.32
N GLU A 757 -3.64 -18.13 20.36
CA GLU A 757 -4.40 -18.14 21.61
C GLU A 757 -3.52 -17.74 22.78
N HIS A 758 -4.04 -16.90 23.65
CA HIS A 758 -3.30 -16.40 24.80
C HIS A 758 -3.11 -17.50 25.87
N ILE A 759 -1.87 -17.68 26.34
CA ILE A 759 -1.55 -18.61 27.43
C ILE A 759 -1.94 -17.94 28.76
N PRO A 760 -2.90 -18.49 29.54
CA PRO A 760 -3.34 -17.86 30.77
C PRO A 760 -2.19 -17.74 31.79
N SER A 761 -1.88 -16.50 32.20
CA SER A 761 -0.94 -16.22 33.28
C SER A 761 -1.61 -16.49 34.64
N LYS A 762 -0.85 -17.06 35.59
CA LYS A 762 -1.32 -17.32 36.96
C LYS A 762 -1.64 -16.05 37.79
N GLU A 763 -1.33 -14.84 37.31
CA GLU A 763 -1.37 -13.63 38.16
C GLU A 763 -2.33 -12.51 37.75
N LYS A 764 -3.14 -12.63 36.69
CA LYS A 764 -4.20 -11.62 36.43
C LYS A 764 -5.50 -12.23 35.94
N THR A 765 -6.51 -12.15 36.79
CA THR A 765 -7.92 -12.28 36.44
C THR A 765 -8.28 -11.16 35.46
N GLN A 766 -8.16 -11.41 34.16
CA GLN A 766 -8.72 -10.53 33.13
C GLN A 766 -9.56 -11.34 32.13
N LEU A 767 -10.71 -10.76 31.83
CA LEU A 767 -11.97 -11.40 31.48
C LEU A 767 -12.14 -11.75 29.98
N PHE A 768 -11.06 -11.86 29.21
CA PHE A 768 -11.17 -12.01 27.75
C PHE A 768 -10.21 -13.10 27.24
N HIS A 769 -10.80 -14.22 26.79
CA HIS A 769 -10.09 -15.23 26.01
C HIS A 769 -9.84 -14.63 24.61
N GLU A 770 -8.71 -13.96 24.43
CA GLU A 770 -8.38 -13.30 23.17
C GLU A 770 -7.77 -14.31 22.18
N VAL A 771 -8.52 -14.58 21.12
CA VAL A 771 -8.12 -15.42 19.99
C VAL A 771 -7.88 -14.52 18.79
N TYR A 772 -6.73 -14.66 18.13
CA TYR A 772 -6.35 -13.86 16.98
C TYR A 772 -6.07 -14.72 15.75
N ASP A 773 -6.58 -14.29 14.60
CA ASP A 773 -6.08 -14.74 13.30
C ASP A 773 -4.73 -14.07 13.03
N VAL A 774 -3.68 -14.88 12.80
CA VAL A 774 -2.33 -14.38 12.53
C VAL A 774 -1.71 -15.04 11.32
N VAL A 775 -0.74 -14.36 10.72
CA VAL A 775 0.15 -14.89 9.68
C VAL A 775 1.58 -14.91 10.24
N LEU A 776 2.24 -16.05 10.14
CA LEU A 776 3.54 -16.32 10.75
C LEU A 776 4.66 -16.38 9.71
N TYR A 777 5.83 -15.91 10.13
CA TYR A 777 7.09 -16.01 9.39
C TYR A 777 8.16 -16.56 10.33
N LEU A 778 8.87 -17.61 9.93
CA LEU A 778 9.76 -18.38 10.79
C LEU A 778 11.08 -18.72 10.12
N GLY A 779 12.15 -18.76 10.91
CA GLY A 779 13.45 -19.23 10.44
C GLY A 779 14.51 -19.35 11.52
N ILE A 780 15.45 -20.27 11.31
CA ILE A 780 16.53 -20.57 12.25
C ILE A 780 17.72 -19.65 11.96
N ILE A 781 18.16 -18.91 12.98
CA ILE A 781 19.21 -17.89 12.91
C ILE A 781 20.37 -18.18 13.88
N ASP A 782 21.46 -17.43 13.76
CA ASP A 782 22.65 -17.50 14.64
C ASP A 782 23.37 -18.86 14.69
N ILE A 783 23.38 -19.57 13.56
CA ILE A 783 23.94 -20.91 13.40
C ILE A 783 25.47 -21.00 13.27
N LEU A 784 26.23 -20.00 13.74
CA LEU A 784 27.71 -19.99 13.61
C LEU A 784 28.44 -20.18 14.94
N GLN A 785 27.69 -20.45 16.02
CA GLN A 785 28.23 -20.63 17.36
C GLN A 785 28.54 -22.12 17.62
N GLU A 786 29.82 -22.46 17.53
CA GLU A 786 30.34 -23.80 17.79
C GLU A 786 30.45 -24.10 19.30
N TYR A 787 30.13 -25.33 19.69
CA TYR A 787 30.41 -25.88 21.01
C TYR A 787 31.89 -26.27 21.13
N ASN A 788 32.68 -25.39 21.74
CA ASN A 788 34.13 -25.58 21.95
C ASN A 788 34.48 -25.62 23.44
N MET A 789 35.76 -25.84 23.77
CA MET A 789 36.23 -25.92 25.16
C MET A 789 35.88 -24.67 25.99
N SER A 790 35.92 -23.47 25.41
CA SER A 790 35.50 -22.24 26.10
C SER A 790 34.01 -22.27 26.46
N LYS A 791 33.17 -22.84 25.61
CA LYS A 791 31.74 -23.04 25.89
C LYS A 791 31.49 -24.13 26.94
N LYS A 792 32.30 -25.20 26.97
CA LYS A 792 32.26 -26.20 28.06
C LYS A 792 32.58 -25.58 29.41
N VAL A 793 33.57 -24.68 29.46
CA VAL A 793 33.90 -23.93 30.69
C VAL A 793 32.77 -22.96 31.05
N GLU A 794 32.21 -22.23 30.07
CA GLU A 794 31.05 -21.36 30.29
C GLU A 794 29.86 -22.14 30.88
N HIS A 795 29.58 -23.33 30.36
CA HIS A 795 28.57 -24.23 30.90
C HIS A 795 28.87 -24.61 32.33
N ALA A 796 30.07 -25.13 32.61
CA ALA A 796 30.48 -25.57 33.93
C ALA A 796 30.39 -24.46 34.99
N VAL A 797 30.74 -23.22 34.62
CA VAL A 797 30.62 -22.07 35.53
C VAL A 797 29.15 -21.71 35.78
N LYS A 798 28.31 -21.70 34.73
CA LYS A 798 26.90 -21.34 34.87
C LYS A 798 26.08 -22.41 35.58
N SER A 799 26.40 -23.69 35.38
CA SER A 799 25.70 -24.81 36.01
C SER A 799 25.92 -24.90 37.52
N ILE A 800 26.91 -24.18 38.07
CA ILE A 800 27.10 -24.03 39.52
C ILE A 800 26.02 -23.14 40.14
N GLN A 801 25.50 -22.16 39.39
CA GLN A 801 24.56 -21.15 39.89
C GLN A 801 23.14 -21.32 39.38
N PHE A 802 22.96 -21.94 38.21
CA PHE A 802 21.67 -22.03 37.52
C PHE A 802 21.43 -23.46 37.03
N ASP A 803 20.15 -23.84 36.95
CA ASP A 803 19.74 -25.14 36.42
C ASP A 803 20.20 -25.33 34.97
N SER A 804 20.67 -26.52 34.62
CA SER A 804 21.22 -26.84 33.29
C SER A 804 20.19 -26.63 32.18
N LEU A 805 18.90 -26.86 32.46
CA LEU A 805 17.79 -26.60 31.55
C LEU A 805 17.65 -25.11 31.19
N SER A 806 18.02 -24.21 32.11
CA SER A 806 17.88 -22.76 31.94
C SER A 806 18.99 -22.12 31.09
N ILE A 807 20.13 -22.80 30.90
CA ILE A 807 21.34 -22.26 30.29
C ILE A 807 21.38 -22.55 28.79
N SER A 808 21.65 -21.53 27.95
CA SER A 808 21.74 -21.75 26.50
C SER A 808 23.02 -22.44 26.04
N ALA A 809 24.10 -22.34 26.82
CA ALA A 809 25.41 -22.91 26.49
C ALA A 809 25.55 -24.37 26.95
N VAL A 810 24.89 -25.29 26.27
CA VAL A 810 24.81 -26.73 26.62
C VAL A 810 25.31 -27.59 25.46
N ASP A 811 25.47 -28.90 25.70
CA ASP A 811 25.83 -29.84 24.64
C ASP A 811 24.84 -29.76 23.45
N PRO A 812 25.29 -29.82 22.19
CA PRO A 812 24.43 -29.69 21.02
C PRO A 812 23.24 -30.66 20.98
N MET A 813 23.40 -31.90 21.45
CA MET A 813 22.32 -32.90 21.48
C MET A 813 21.25 -32.51 22.49
N PHE A 814 21.66 -32.08 23.69
CA PHE A 814 20.73 -31.58 24.69
C PHE A 814 20.08 -30.25 24.24
N TYR A 815 20.83 -29.40 23.54
CA TYR A 815 20.32 -28.16 22.98
C TYR A 815 19.20 -28.41 21.97
N SER A 816 19.42 -29.30 21.00
CA SER A 816 18.47 -29.60 19.93
C SER A 816 17.18 -30.20 20.50
N GLN A 817 17.28 -31.12 21.45
CA GLN A 817 16.12 -31.72 22.10
C GLN A 817 15.28 -30.68 22.86
N ARG A 818 15.90 -29.86 23.73
CA ARG A 818 15.19 -28.80 24.47
C ARG A 818 14.53 -27.80 23.52
N PHE A 819 15.24 -27.42 22.46
CA PHE A 819 14.72 -26.51 21.46
C PHE A 819 13.45 -27.08 20.80
N LEU A 820 13.48 -28.34 20.37
CA LEU A 820 12.34 -29.02 19.76
C LEU A 820 11.15 -29.13 20.73
N GLU A 821 11.38 -29.56 21.98
CA GLU A 821 10.33 -29.65 23.01
C GLU A 821 9.67 -28.29 23.30
N PHE A 822 10.45 -27.21 23.29
CA PHE A 822 9.91 -25.86 23.45
C PHE A 822 9.07 -25.44 22.24
N ILE A 823 9.57 -25.65 21.02
CA ILE A 823 8.83 -25.31 19.79
C ILE A 823 7.53 -26.11 19.68
N GLN A 824 7.50 -27.38 20.11
CA GLN A 824 6.27 -28.18 20.17
C GLN A 824 5.21 -27.58 21.12
N LYS A 825 5.62 -26.88 22.19
CA LYS A 825 4.70 -26.15 23.07
C LYS A 825 4.19 -24.86 22.44
N VAL A 826 5.02 -24.20 21.63
CA VAL A 826 4.63 -23.00 20.87
C VAL A 826 3.62 -23.35 19.77
N PHE A 827 3.77 -24.52 19.14
CA PHE A 827 2.89 -25.06 18.10
C PHE A 827 2.20 -26.36 18.57
N PRO A 828 1.19 -26.27 19.47
CA PRO A 828 0.47 -27.43 19.98
C PRO A 828 -0.37 -28.11 18.89
N THR A 829 -0.81 -29.34 19.15
CA THR A 829 -1.82 -30.01 18.31
C THR A 829 -3.16 -29.26 18.41
N ASN A 830 -3.92 -29.24 17.32
CA ASN A 830 -5.27 -28.68 17.35
C ASN A 830 -6.14 -29.49 18.33
N PRO A 831 -6.96 -28.80 19.15
CA PRO A 831 -7.85 -29.44 20.13
C PRO A 831 -8.98 -30.24 19.47
#